data_AF-A0A699GJY3-F1
#
_entry.id   AF-A0A699GJY3-F1
#
_cell.length_a   1.000
_cell.length_b   1.000
_cell.length_c   1.000
_cell.angle_alpha   90.00
_cell.angle_beta   90.00
_cell.angle_gamma   90.00
#
_symmetry.space_group_name_H-M   'P 1'
#
loop_
_entity.id
_entity.type
_entity.pdbx_description
1 polymer ?
#
loop_
_entity_poly.entity_id
_entity_poly.type
_entity_poly.pdbx_seq_one_letter_code
_entity_poly.pdbx_strand_id
1 'polypeptide(L)'
;MVGAYNNGNNPSMEDRRLWKHVHDNVHGNIYLDPLSLKFIDTEQFQRLRDLKQLGLSHMVYPGAVHSRFEHSVGVYWLAGNAIEKLKAHQGLELDIDQADIQTVKLAGLLHDVGHGPFSHLFEREFLPAVIPGSKWSHEDMSLKMIDYMVDEHNIDIDSGCLKKVKEMIIASSHTAPVKTSKEKLFLYDIVANGRNGIDVDKFDYIVRDSRACGLGCNFQFERLLDTMQVIDNEICYRAKEYLTVHKLFYTRADLHRTVYTHAKVKAIELMFVDALVKADKYLHFSSFIHDPSQYWKLDDSILKTIETDDADELKESRDIIRRIRRRDLYQFCNEFTVPKDKLDHFKRVTAQDIICSQKSGAASLREEDIAVSNVKIDLTKGRNNPLESIKFFEDYDSKEKFPISKDQISHLLPAYNQDLIVRVYSKKPDLVDVVSEAFENFQMKTYGMKAQRVEYGDESSSPLPTWLNTLPRHTPSSDDPLESRRGILLAESWIEHSQDANIGKDQNEDVYWNLIMEDFNSRTESEPRTKDMMTGKWTRMYGDCQRFNAIYKHLTHKSEESDVDLVENAKTKRAKKKQKSVETTSVGGSTGGSTGGSQSESVSSLVSQDYRRKCDVAEEAYKAKKEKELGMLQCRELEFLMIDPSSLLLAKRAIIEMKQAEIMRKYPNAAP
;
A
#
# COMPACT_ATOMS: atom_id res chain seq x y z
N MET A 1 -10.90 -7.98 -3.00
CA MET A 1 -11.35 -7.83 -4.40
C MET A 1 -11.93 -6.44 -4.51
N VAL A 2 -11.31 -5.55 -5.26
CA VAL A 2 -11.92 -4.25 -5.59
C VAL A 2 -12.80 -4.51 -6.82
N GLY A 3 -14.09 -4.24 -6.71
CA GLY A 3 -15.07 -4.50 -7.76
C GLY A 3 -14.81 -3.63 -8.98
N ALA A 4 -14.91 -4.21 -10.17
CA ALA A 4 -14.90 -3.47 -11.43
C ALA A 4 -16.22 -2.68 -11.53
N TYR A 5 -16.17 -1.38 -11.22
CA TYR A 5 -17.29 -0.46 -11.42
C TYR A 5 -17.14 0.28 -12.76
N ASN A 6 -18.27 0.51 -13.42
CA ASN A 6 -18.37 1.20 -14.70
C ASN A 6 -18.03 2.69 -14.50
N ASN A 7 -16.77 3.07 -14.80
CA ASN A 7 -16.32 4.46 -14.74
C ASN A 7 -16.85 5.26 -15.95
N GLY A 8 -17.36 6.47 -15.69
CA GLY A 8 -17.90 7.41 -16.67
C GLY A 8 -16.88 7.99 -17.67
N ASN A 9 -15.68 7.44 -17.70
CA ASN A 9 -14.56 7.83 -18.56
C ASN A 9 -14.32 6.77 -19.66
N ASN A 10 -15.33 5.92 -19.91
CA ASN A 10 -15.33 4.95 -20.98
C ASN A 10 -15.53 5.68 -22.32
N PRO A 11 -14.58 5.60 -23.26
CA PRO A 11 -14.74 6.23 -24.57
C PRO A 11 -15.97 5.66 -25.30
N SER A 12 -16.56 6.50 -26.16
CA SER A 12 -17.62 6.08 -27.09
C SER A 12 -17.13 4.91 -27.97
N MET A 13 -18.04 4.19 -28.63
CA MET A 13 -17.63 3.06 -29.50
C MET A 13 -16.67 3.47 -30.62
N GLU A 14 -16.77 4.71 -31.12
CA GLU A 14 -15.89 5.24 -32.15
C GLU A 14 -14.52 5.64 -31.55
N ASP A 15 -14.51 6.26 -30.37
CA ASP A 15 -13.28 6.65 -29.65
C ASP A 15 -12.43 5.46 -29.22
N ARG A 16 -13.05 4.32 -28.90
CA ARG A 16 -12.35 3.07 -28.51
C ARG A 16 -11.38 2.55 -29.56
N ARG A 17 -11.53 2.95 -30.84
CA ARG A 17 -10.60 2.56 -31.91
C ARG A 17 -9.34 3.42 -31.94
N LEU A 18 -9.41 4.63 -31.40
CA LEU A 18 -8.32 5.62 -31.43
C LEU A 18 -7.55 5.71 -30.11
N TRP A 19 -8.16 5.26 -29.01
CA TRP A 19 -7.57 5.34 -27.68
C TRP A 19 -6.78 4.07 -27.35
N LYS A 20 -5.61 4.24 -26.73
CA LYS A 20 -4.81 3.11 -26.23
C LYS A 20 -5.38 2.66 -24.90
N HIS A 21 -5.51 1.35 -24.73
CA HIS A 21 -5.96 0.74 -23.50
C HIS A 21 -4.76 0.21 -22.70
N VAL A 22 -4.73 0.52 -21.41
CA VAL A 22 -3.72 0.04 -20.45
C VAL A 22 -4.44 -0.53 -19.23
N HIS A 23 -3.97 -1.68 -18.75
CA HIS A 23 -4.47 -2.27 -17.51
C HIS A 23 -3.58 -1.85 -16.33
N ASP A 24 -4.14 -1.03 -15.44
CA ASP A 24 -3.55 -0.58 -14.19
C ASP A 24 -4.04 -1.44 -13.02
N ASN A 25 -3.14 -1.74 -12.09
CA ASN A 25 -3.44 -2.62 -10.97
C ASN A 25 -4.33 -1.97 -9.89
N VAL A 26 -4.44 -0.64 -9.85
CA VAL A 26 -5.30 0.11 -8.92
C VAL A 26 -6.64 0.41 -9.57
N HIS A 27 -6.62 0.99 -10.77
CA HIS A 27 -7.80 1.57 -11.44
C HIS A 27 -8.45 0.66 -12.49
N GLY A 28 -7.85 -0.50 -12.78
CA GLY A 28 -8.32 -1.40 -13.82
C GLY A 28 -8.00 -0.86 -15.21
N ASN A 29 -9.01 -0.74 -16.07
CA ASN A 29 -8.79 -0.34 -17.46
C ASN A 29 -8.74 1.19 -17.58
N ILE A 30 -7.58 1.71 -17.97
CA ILE A 30 -7.34 3.12 -18.27
C ILE A 30 -7.29 3.30 -19.79
N TYR A 31 -7.97 4.33 -20.29
CA TYR A 31 -7.98 4.69 -21.71
C TYR A 31 -7.25 6.01 -21.92
N LEU A 32 -6.28 6.00 -22.83
CA LEU A 32 -5.39 7.12 -23.14
C LEU A 32 -5.75 7.71 -24.50
N ASP A 33 -6.06 8.99 -24.52
CA ASP A 33 -6.37 9.73 -25.75
C ASP A 33 -5.12 10.00 -26.61
N PRO A 34 -5.29 10.24 -27.92
CA PRO A 34 -4.16 10.43 -28.83
C PRO A 34 -3.17 11.53 -28.46
N LEU A 35 -3.62 12.66 -27.88
CA LEU A 35 -2.71 13.75 -27.49
C LEU A 35 -1.84 13.32 -26.31
N SER A 36 -2.45 12.68 -25.31
CA SER A 36 -1.71 12.14 -24.17
C SER A 36 -0.67 11.10 -24.58
N LEU A 37 -0.97 10.29 -25.60
CA LEU A 37 0.00 9.34 -26.16
C LEU A 37 1.24 10.00 -26.79
N LYS A 38 1.09 11.20 -27.39
CA LYS A 38 2.24 11.96 -27.89
C LYS A 38 3.23 12.33 -26.79
N PHE A 39 2.77 12.49 -25.54
CA PHE A 39 3.65 12.70 -24.39
C PHE A 39 4.11 11.39 -23.76
N ILE A 40 3.24 10.38 -23.67
CA ILE A 40 3.57 9.11 -23.01
C ILE A 40 4.65 8.36 -23.79
N ASP A 41 4.54 8.31 -25.11
CA ASP A 41 5.44 7.55 -25.97
C ASP A 41 6.71 8.38 -26.34
N THR A 42 7.27 9.12 -25.38
CA THR A 42 8.57 9.83 -25.48
C THR A 42 9.57 9.33 -24.43
N GLU A 43 10.87 9.55 -24.65
CA GLU A 43 11.92 9.12 -23.70
C GLU A 43 11.76 9.79 -22.33
N GLN A 44 11.38 11.07 -22.32
CA GLN A 44 11.25 11.87 -21.09
C GLN A 44 10.14 11.34 -20.18
N PHE A 45 9.03 10.86 -20.76
CA PHE A 45 7.96 10.25 -19.98
C PHE A 45 8.24 8.77 -19.68
N GLN A 46 8.81 8.01 -20.62
CA GLN A 46 9.15 6.60 -20.40
C GLN A 46 10.21 6.43 -19.29
N ARG A 47 11.11 7.40 -19.11
CA ARG A 47 12.06 7.49 -17.99
C ARG A 47 11.38 7.33 -16.63
N LEU A 48 10.11 7.75 -16.46
CA LEU A 48 9.39 7.59 -15.20
C LEU A 48 9.24 6.12 -14.76
N ARG A 49 9.40 5.15 -15.68
CA ARG A 49 9.41 3.70 -15.37
C ARG A 49 10.61 3.31 -14.50
N ASP A 50 11.70 4.04 -14.65
CA ASP A 50 12.97 3.80 -13.97
C ASP A 50 13.15 4.72 -12.76
N LEU A 51 12.08 5.40 -12.33
CA LEU A 51 12.02 6.21 -11.11
C LEU A 51 11.04 5.58 -10.12
N LYS A 52 11.54 4.99 -9.04
CA LYS A 52 10.66 4.43 -8.00
C LYS A 52 9.87 5.53 -7.30
N GLN A 53 8.56 5.32 -7.18
CA GLN A 53 7.65 6.23 -6.49
C GLN A 53 8.15 6.51 -5.06
N LEU A 54 8.51 5.43 -4.35
CA LEU A 54 8.93 5.47 -2.95
C LEU A 54 10.45 5.35 -2.77
N GLY A 55 11.22 5.63 -3.81
CA GLY A 55 12.69 5.59 -3.79
C GLY A 55 13.24 4.28 -3.21
N LEU A 56 13.99 4.39 -2.11
CA LEU A 56 14.66 3.26 -1.47
C LEU A 56 13.76 2.46 -0.51
N SER A 57 12.48 2.83 -0.39
CA SER A 57 11.52 2.13 0.49
C SER A 57 11.35 0.65 0.14
N HIS A 58 11.56 0.26 -1.13
CA HIS A 58 11.55 -1.13 -1.57
C HIS A 58 12.56 -2.04 -0.84
N MET A 59 13.59 -1.46 -0.23
CA MET A 59 14.55 -2.17 0.60
C MET A 59 14.01 -2.50 2.00
N VAL A 60 12.85 -1.99 2.40
CA VAL A 60 12.15 -2.34 3.65
C VAL A 60 10.80 -2.98 3.36
N TYR A 61 10.11 -2.47 2.34
CA TYR A 61 8.83 -2.96 1.83
C TYR A 61 9.03 -3.58 0.44
N PRO A 62 9.30 -4.88 0.31
CA PRO A 62 9.72 -5.49 -0.96
C PRO A 62 8.71 -5.35 -2.11
N GLY A 63 7.43 -5.07 -1.81
CA GLY A 63 6.40 -4.79 -2.82
C GLY A 63 6.36 -3.35 -3.33
N ALA A 64 7.04 -2.40 -2.67
CA ALA A 64 7.09 -0.98 -3.03
C ALA A 64 8.02 -0.71 -4.23
N VAL A 65 7.88 -1.50 -5.29
CA VAL A 65 8.72 -1.46 -6.51
C VAL A 65 8.09 -0.66 -7.64
N HIS A 66 6.89 -0.11 -7.43
CA HIS A 66 6.16 0.69 -8.40
C HIS A 66 6.89 2.00 -8.71
N SER A 67 6.66 2.49 -9.93
CA SER A 67 7.33 3.65 -10.50
C SER A 67 6.40 4.86 -10.60
N ARG A 68 7.01 6.02 -10.85
CA ARG A 68 6.29 7.27 -11.14
C ARG A 68 5.43 7.14 -12.40
N PHE A 69 5.78 6.26 -13.34
CA PHE A 69 5.03 6.08 -14.59
C PHE A 69 3.57 5.66 -14.34
N GLU A 70 3.34 4.55 -13.63
CA GLU A 70 1.98 4.08 -13.37
C GLU A 70 1.20 5.00 -12.43
N HIS A 71 1.90 5.73 -11.55
CA HIS A 71 1.29 6.78 -10.74
C HIS A 71 0.78 7.91 -11.64
N SER A 72 1.62 8.49 -12.52
CA SER A 72 1.22 9.54 -13.46
C SER A 72 0.05 9.13 -14.37
N VAL A 73 0.04 7.89 -14.84
CA VAL A 73 -1.09 7.33 -15.63
C VAL A 73 -2.37 7.19 -14.79
N GLY A 74 -2.24 6.81 -13.51
CA GLY A 74 -3.35 6.77 -12.57
C GLY A 74 -3.92 8.16 -12.23
N VAL A 75 -3.05 9.16 -12.04
CA VAL A 75 -3.45 10.56 -11.81
C VAL A 75 -4.15 11.14 -13.05
N TYR A 76 -3.65 10.87 -14.26
CA TYR A 76 -4.35 11.18 -15.52
C TYR A 76 -5.78 10.63 -15.53
N TRP A 77 -5.95 9.37 -15.13
CA TRP A 77 -7.25 8.70 -15.11
C TRP A 77 -8.20 9.34 -14.09
N LEU A 78 -7.73 9.58 -12.87
CA LEU A 78 -8.54 10.19 -11.81
C LEU A 78 -8.86 11.66 -12.10
N ALA A 79 -7.94 12.41 -12.72
CA ALA A 79 -8.18 13.78 -13.16
C ALA A 79 -9.32 13.84 -14.19
N GLY A 80 -9.31 12.93 -15.16
CA GLY A 80 -10.41 12.74 -16.12
C GLY A 80 -11.72 12.36 -15.45
N ASN A 81 -11.70 11.42 -14.50
CA ASN A 81 -12.90 11.03 -13.76
C ASN A 81 -13.48 12.21 -12.97
N ALA A 82 -12.62 13.01 -12.32
CA ALA A 82 -13.06 14.16 -11.54
C ALA A 82 -13.79 15.20 -12.40
N ILE A 83 -13.19 15.62 -13.52
CA ILE A 83 -13.82 16.62 -14.39
C ILE A 83 -15.07 16.10 -15.09
N GLU A 84 -15.11 14.82 -15.48
CA GLU A 84 -16.32 14.23 -16.08
C GLU A 84 -17.48 14.17 -15.08
N LYS A 85 -17.21 13.90 -13.80
CA LYS A 85 -18.23 13.96 -12.74
C LYS A 85 -18.77 15.37 -12.56
N LEU A 86 -17.89 16.37 -12.52
CA LEU A 86 -18.31 17.79 -12.47
C LEU A 86 -19.11 18.18 -13.71
N LYS A 87 -18.70 17.75 -14.90
CA LYS A 87 -19.41 18.01 -16.16
C LYS A 87 -20.79 17.36 -16.17
N ALA A 88 -20.92 16.13 -15.69
CA ALA A 88 -22.19 15.42 -15.62
C ALA A 88 -23.20 16.11 -14.70
N HIS A 89 -22.74 16.75 -13.62
CA HIS A 89 -23.62 17.38 -12.63
C HIS A 89 -23.83 18.90 -12.85
N GLN A 90 -22.80 19.61 -13.32
CA GLN A 90 -22.79 21.08 -13.42
C GLN A 90 -22.18 21.59 -14.74
N GLY A 91 -22.00 20.75 -15.76
CA GLY A 91 -21.26 21.10 -16.98
C GLY A 91 -21.81 22.31 -17.74
N LEU A 92 -23.13 22.48 -17.82
CA LEU A 92 -23.77 23.64 -18.46
C LEU A 92 -23.58 24.93 -17.65
N GLU A 93 -23.65 24.86 -16.33
CA GLU A 93 -23.46 26.01 -15.43
C GLU A 93 -21.99 26.48 -15.42
N LEU A 94 -21.07 25.51 -15.43
CA LEU A 94 -19.63 25.75 -15.33
C LEU A 94 -18.96 25.92 -16.69
N ASP A 95 -19.71 25.80 -17.78
CA ASP A 95 -19.23 25.86 -19.16
C ASP A 95 -18.07 24.87 -19.42
N ILE A 96 -18.14 23.65 -18.87
CA ILE A 96 -17.05 22.66 -19.03
C ILE A 96 -17.06 22.10 -20.45
N ASP A 97 -16.02 22.44 -21.21
CA ASP A 97 -15.84 21.98 -22.59
C ASP A 97 -14.83 20.82 -22.68
N GLN A 98 -14.59 20.35 -23.92
CA GLN A 98 -13.64 19.26 -24.16
C GLN A 98 -12.17 19.66 -23.96
N ALA A 99 -11.84 20.94 -24.18
CA ALA A 99 -10.50 21.45 -23.99
C ALA A 99 -10.13 21.49 -22.50
N ASP A 100 -11.08 21.82 -21.62
CA ASP A 100 -10.90 21.76 -20.17
C ASP A 100 -10.63 20.32 -19.70
N ILE A 101 -11.39 19.33 -20.20
CA ILE A 101 -11.17 17.91 -19.90
C ILE A 101 -9.77 17.48 -20.32
N GLN A 102 -9.36 17.79 -21.55
CA GLN A 102 -8.04 17.42 -22.05
C GLN A 102 -6.91 18.12 -21.27
N THR A 103 -7.09 19.40 -20.92
CA THR A 103 -6.15 20.18 -20.11
C THR A 103 -5.93 19.55 -18.74
N VAL A 104 -7.02 19.24 -18.01
CA VAL A 104 -6.94 18.64 -16.66
C VAL A 104 -6.29 17.26 -16.69
N LYS A 105 -6.64 16.45 -17.70
CA LYS A 105 -6.04 15.13 -17.90
C LYS A 105 -4.53 15.23 -18.16
N LEU A 106 -4.10 16.11 -19.07
CA LEU A 106 -2.68 16.34 -19.34
C LEU A 106 -1.91 16.88 -18.12
N ALA A 107 -2.52 17.78 -17.34
CA ALA A 107 -1.93 18.24 -16.09
C ALA A 107 -1.71 17.07 -15.11
N GLY A 108 -2.71 16.20 -14.93
CA GLY A 108 -2.57 15.00 -14.10
C GLY A 108 -1.49 14.04 -14.61
N LEU A 109 -1.39 13.87 -15.93
CA LEU A 109 -0.37 13.03 -16.55
C LEU A 109 1.05 13.55 -16.31
N LEU A 110 1.26 14.86 -16.47
CA LEU A 110 2.59 15.46 -16.59
C LEU A 110 3.12 16.07 -15.29
N HIS A 111 2.31 16.11 -14.20
CA HIS A 111 2.70 16.80 -12.96
C HIS A 111 4.04 16.32 -12.38
N ASP A 112 4.36 15.04 -12.56
CA ASP A 112 5.49 14.36 -11.95
C ASP A 112 6.68 14.10 -12.90
N VAL A 113 6.63 14.59 -14.14
CA VAL A 113 7.67 14.32 -15.16
C VAL A 113 9.05 14.88 -14.77
N GLY A 114 9.08 15.87 -13.86
CA GLY A 114 10.30 16.50 -13.34
C GLY A 114 10.98 15.78 -12.17
N HIS A 115 10.44 14.67 -11.66
CA HIS A 115 11.09 13.94 -10.56
C HIS A 115 12.49 13.44 -10.93
N GLY A 116 13.40 13.41 -9.95
CA GLY A 116 14.77 12.93 -10.09
C GLY A 116 14.96 11.49 -9.59
N PRO A 117 16.19 10.94 -9.68
CA PRO A 117 16.53 9.62 -9.16
C PRO A 117 16.11 9.43 -7.70
N PHE A 118 15.38 8.36 -7.39
CA PHE A 118 14.83 8.08 -6.07
C PHE A 118 13.89 9.17 -5.54
N SER A 119 13.20 9.86 -6.46
CA SER A 119 12.09 10.77 -6.17
C SER A 119 12.46 11.89 -5.17
N HIS A 120 11.81 11.95 -4.01
CA HIS A 120 12.05 13.02 -3.04
C HIS A 120 13.43 12.97 -2.38
N LEU A 121 14.13 11.84 -2.43
CA LEU A 121 15.52 11.77 -1.93
C LEU A 121 16.41 12.75 -2.68
N PHE A 122 16.27 12.81 -4.01
CA PHE A 122 17.07 13.71 -4.85
C PHE A 122 16.88 15.17 -4.44
N GLU A 123 15.63 15.60 -4.42
CA GLU A 123 15.22 16.98 -4.13
C GLU A 123 15.48 17.40 -2.69
N ARG A 124 15.11 16.56 -1.72
CA ARG A 124 15.00 16.96 -0.30
C ARG A 124 16.23 16.63 0.52
N GLU A 125 17.08 15.71 0.06
CA GLU A 125 18.26 15.27 0.79
C GLU A 125 19.56 15.49 -0.01
N PHE A 126 19.62 15.02 -1.26
CA PHE A 126 20.84 15.13 -2.07
C PHE A 126 21.13 16.57 -2.53
N LEU A 127 20.20 17.24 -3.22
CA LEU A 127 20.43 18.60 -3.73
C LEU A 127 20.78 19.60 -2.63
N PRO A 128 20.14 19.63 -1.45
CA PRO A 128 20.54 20.51 -0.36
C PRO A 128 21.94 20.21 0.20
N ALA A 129 22.43 18.97 0.06
CA ALA A 129 23.76 18.57 0.50
C ALA A 129 24.87 19.03 -0.47
N VAL A 130 24.60 19.09 -1.78
CA VAL A 130 25.56 19.56 -2.79
C VAL A 130 25.40 21.03 -3.17
N ILE A 131 24.19 21.57 -3.05
CA ILE A 131 23.82 22.97 -3.34
C ILE A 131 23.07 23.53 -2.11
N PRO A 132 23.81 24.04 -1.10
CA PRO A 132 23.21 24.60 0.10
C PRO A 132 22.21 25.72 -0.21
N GLY A 133 21.01 25.63 0.36
CA GLY A 133 19.95 26.61 0.13
C GLY A 133 19.24 26.49 -1.23
N SER A 134 19.44 25.38 -1.96
CA SER A 134 18.70 25.08 -3.18
C SER A 134 17.19 25.22 -2.96
N LYS A 135 16.54 25.93 -3.89
CA LYS A 135 15.09 26.06 -4.00
C LYS A 135 14.54 25.24 -5.18
N TRP A 136 15.34 24.34 -5.72
CA TRP A 136 14.95 23.47 -6.81
C TRP A 136 13.73 22.65 -6.39
N SER A 137 12.77 22.51 -7.29
CA SER A 137 11.57 21.70 -7.09
C SER A 137 11.32 20.81 -8.32
N HIS A 138 10.80 19.61 -8.08
CA HIS A 138 10.42 18.72 -9.17
C HIS A 138 9.27 19.31 -9.99
N GLU A 139 8.40 20.12 -9.40
CA GLU A 139 7.32 20.81 -10.09
C GLU A 139 7.87 21.82 -11.10
N ASP A 140 8.84 22.66 -10.73
CA ASP A 140 9.46 23.61 -11.66
C ASP A 140 10.22 22.88 -12.79
N MET A 141 10.81 21.71 -12.50
CA MET A 141 11.43 20.88 -13.53
C MET A 141 10.38 20.22 -14.44
N SER A 142 9.21 19.82 -13.93
CA SER A 142 8.11 19.31 -14.75
C SER A 142 7.73 20.31 -15.82
N LEU A 143 7.64 21.60 -15.47
CA LEU A 143 7.34 22.68 -16.44
C LEU A 143 8.39 22.78 -17.55
N LYS A 144 9.68 22.77 -17.19
CA LYS A 144 10.78 22.81 -18.17
C LYS A 144 10.83 21.57 -19.05
N MET A 145 10.57 20.42 -18.45
CA MET A 145 10.55 19.14 -19.15
C MET A 145 9.39 19.06 -20.15
N ILE A 146 8.22 19.58 -19.78
CA ILE A 146 7.06 19.67 -20.67
C ILE A 146 7.39 20.54 -21.89
N ASP A 147 7.97 21.73 -21.68
CA ASP A 147 8.39 22.60 -22.78
C ASP A 147 9.41 21.89 -23.69
N TYR A 148 10.40 21.22 -23.09
CA TYR A 148 11.39 20.43 -23.84
C TYR A 148 10.76 19.28 -24.65
N MET A 149 9.79 18.55 -24.08
CA MET A 149 9.08 17.47 -24.77
C MET A 149 8.29 17.99 -25.97
N VAL A 150 7.63 19.15 -25.84
CA VAL A 150 6.87 19.78 -26.92
C VAL A 150 7.79 20.17 -28.07
N ASP A 151 8.92 20.82 -27.76
CA ASP A 151 9.88 21.30 -28.74
C ASP A 151 10.61 20.14 -29.45
N GLU A 152 11.14 19.17 -28.69
CA GLU A 152 11.91 18.04 -29.22
C GLU A 152 11.06 17.13 -30.12
N HIS A 153 9.83 16.82 -29.69
CA HIS A 153 8.97 15.87 -30.39
C HIS A 153 7.94 16.53 -31.30
N ASN A 154 7.99 17.86 -31.47
CA ASN A 154 7.05 18.64 -32.27
C ASN A 154 5.58 18.32 -31.92
N ILE A 155 5.27 18.28 -30.62
CA ILE A 155 3.94 17.92 -30.14
C ILE A 155 2.98 19.08 -30.43
N ASP A 156 2.10 18.88 -31.40
CA ASP A 156 1.01 19.82 -31.69
C ASP A 156 0.01 19.89 -30.53
N ILE A 157 0.09 20.99 -29.77
CA ILE A 157 -0.76 21.33 -28.63
C ILE A 157 -1.06 22.83 -28.64
N ASP A 158 -2.30 23.19 -28.31
CA ASP A 158 -2.69 24.60 -28.16
C ASP A 158 -1.88 25.28 -27.04
N SER A 159 -1.34 26.47 -27.33
CA SER A 159 -0.52 27.24 -26.39
C SER A 159 -1.27 27.64 -25.11
N GLY A 160 -2.58 27.90 -25.21
CA GLY A 160 -3.44 28.21 -24.06
C GLY A 160 -3.64 26.99 -23.16
N CYS A 161 -3.90 25.82 -23.76
CA CYS A 161 -3.94 24.53 -23.08
C CYS A 161 -2.62 24.24 -22.36
N LEU A 162 -1.49 24.33 -23.06
CA LEU A 162 -0.16 24.10 -22.49
C LEU A 162 0.13 25.03 -21.30
N LYS A 163 -0.23 26.31 -21.42
CA LYS A 163 -0.11 27.27 -20.33
C LYS A 163 -0.94 26.85 -19.10
N LYS A 164 -2.22 26.49 -19.28
CA LYS A 164 -3.09 26.04 -18.20
C LYS A 164 -2.57 24.75 -17.54
N VAL A 165 -2.08 23.78 -18.33
CA VAL A 165 -1.43 22.55 -17.83
C VAL A 165 -0.31 22.90 -16.84
N LYS A 166 0.62 23.77 -17.27
CA LYS A 166 1.76 24.20 -16.44
C LYS A 166 1.31 24.92 -15.17
N GLU A 167 0.33 25.83 -15.27
CA GLU A 167 -0.20 26.53 -14.10
C GLU A 167 -0.91 25.59 -13.11
N MET A 168 -1.60 24.54 -13.57
CA MET A 168 -2.24 23.54 -12.71
C MET A 168 -1.21 22.71 -11.94
N ILE A 169 -0.08 22.35 -12.55
CA ILE A 169 0.98 21.55 -11.92
C ILE A 169 1.60 22.31 -10.73
N ILE A 170 1.84 23.61 -10.86
CA ILE A 170 2.44 24.43 -9.78
C ILE A 170 1.40 25.07 -8.85
N ALA A 171 0.11 24.73 -8.96
CA ALA A 171 -0.94 25.44 -8.23
C ALA A 171 -0.88 25.27 -6.69
N SER A 172 -0.20 24.22 -6.21
CA SER A 172 0.10 23.98 -4.80
C SER A 172 1.50 24.42 -4.37
N SER A 173 2.36 24.83 -5.33
CA SER A 173 3.75 25.24 -5.09
C SER A 173 3.86 26.67 -4.53
N HIS A 174 4.98 26.93 -3.84
CA HIS A 174 5.35 28.28 -3.43
C HIS A 174 5.65 29.24 -4.60
N THR A 175 5.88 28.70 -5.80
CA THR A 175 6.13 29.45 -7.04
C THR A 175 4.86 29.76 -7.84
N ALA A 176 3.67 29.39 -7.32
CA ALA A 176 2.40 29.59 -7.98
C ALA A 176 2.21 31.07 -8.41
N PRO A 177 2.03 31.36 -9.72
CA PRO A 177 1.82 32.72 -10.18
C PRO A 177 0.48 33.26 -9.69
N VAL A 178 0.40 34.59 -9.53
CA VAL A 178 -0.88 35.28 -9.30
C VAL A 178 -1.78 35.01 -10.51
N LYS A 179 -2.88 34.31 -10.29
CA LYS A 179 -3.80 33.84 -11.34
C LYS A 179 -4.22 35.01 -12.24
N THR A 180 -3.84 34.95 -13.52
CA THR A 180 -4.14 36.01 -14.49
C THR A 180 -5.58 35.94 -15.00
N SER A 181 -6.21 34.76 -14.96
CA SER A 181 -7.64 34.57 -15.24
C SER A 181 -8.38 34.20 -13.97
N LYS A 182 -9.59 34.77 -13.78
CA LYS A 182 -10.50 34.44 -12.68
C LYS A 182 -11.53 33.36 -13.06
N GLU A 183 -11.51 32.88 -14.29
CA GLU A 183 -12.50 31.92 -14.79
C GLU A 183 -12.08 30.47 -14.50
N LYS A 184 -13.08 29.63 -14.20
CA LYS A 184 -12.95 28.18 -13.98
C LYS A 184 -11.83 27.79 -12.99
N LEU A 185 -11.68 28.55 -11.89
CA LEU A 185 -10.58 28.32 -10.92
C LEU A 185 -10.67 26.97 -10.21
N PHE A 186 -11.84 26.34 -10.20
CA PHE A 186 -12.07 25.01 -9.65
C PHE A 186 -11.26 23.93 -10.38
N LEU A 187 -10.87 24.13 -11.65
CA LEU A 187 -10.03 23.18 -12.39
C LEU A 187 -8.66 22.98 -11.72
N TYR A 188 -8.14 24.03 -11.09
CA TYR A 188 -6.86 24.03 -10.37
C TYR A 188 -6.94 23.31 -9.02
N ASP A 189 -8.15 22.97 -8.56
CA ASP A 189 -8.36 22.20 -7.33
C ASP A 189 -8.27 20.67 -7.61
N ILE A 190 -8.21 20.24 -8.89
CA ILE A 190 -8.24 18.82 -9.26
C ILE A 190 -6.88 18.14 -9.11
N VAL A 191 -5.83 18.68 -9.76
CA VAL A 191 -4.52 18.00 -9.88
C VAL A 191 -3.58 18.33 -8.72
N ALA A 192 -3.43 19.61 -8.38
CA ALA A 192 -2.54 20.06 -7.32
C ALA A 192 -3.22 21.17 -6.51
N ASN A 193 -3.95 20.78 -5.46
CA ASN A 193 -4.85 21.70 -4.78
C ASN A 193 -4.13 22.55 -3.72
N GLY A 194 -3.70 23.76 -4.10
CA GLY A 194 -3.08 24.71 -3.17
C GLY A 194 -4.01 25.24 -2.07
N ARG A 195 -5.34 25.25 -2.29
CA ARG A 195 -6.31 25.79 -1.31
C ARG A 195 -6.39 24.93 -0.07
N ASN A 196 -6.61 23.63 -0.24
CA ASN A 196 -6.89 22.73 0.88
C ASN A 196 -6.17 21.38 0.82
N GLY A 197 -5.44 21.09 -0.26
CA GLY A 197 -4.64 19.86 -0.37
C GLY A 197 -5.45 18.60 -0.64
N ILE A 198 -6.70 18.70 -1.10
CA ILE A 198 -7.47 17.55 -1.62
C ILE A 198 -7.37 17.56 -3.15
N ASP A 199 -6.64 16.62 -3.71
CA ASP A 199 -6.41 16.47 -5.15
C ASP A 199 -6.27 14.99 -5.55
N VAL A 200 -6.36 14.72 -6.85
CA VAL A 200 -6.35 13.37 -7.40
C VAL A 200 -4.97 12.70 -7.38
N ASP A 201 -3.89 13.48 -7.26
CA ASP A 201 -2.54 12.98 -6.94
C ASP A 201 -2.58 12.14 -5.65
N LYS A 202 -3.12 12.73 -4.57
CA LYS A 202 -3.29 12.03 -3.28
C LYS A 202 -4.20 10.83 -3.37
N PHE A 203 -5.24 10.89 -4.20
CA PHE A 203 -6.16 9.77 -4.36
C PHE A 203 -5.46 8.57 -4.97
N ASP A 204 -4.60 8.78 -5.98
CA ASP A 204 -3.82 7.69 -6.57
C ASP A 204 -2.77 7.16 -5.60
N TYR A 205 -1.84 8.00 -5.12
CA TYR A 205 -0.68 7.49 -4.41
C TYR A 205 -1.07 6.83 -3.09
N ILE A 206 -2.09 7.31 -2.36
CA ILE A 206 -2.49 6.70 -1.09
C ILE A 206 -2.94 5.26 -1.30
N VAL A 207 -3.76 5.01 -2.33
CA VAL A 207 -4.25 3.66 -2.63
C VAL A 207 -3.14 2.79 -3.22
N ARG A 208 -2.36 3.33 -4.16
CA ARG A 208 -1.26 2.64 -4.83
C ARG A 208 -0.16 2.24 -3.85
N ASP A 209 0.28 3.17 -3.01
CA ASP A 209 1.35 2.95 -2.03
C ASP A 209 0.91 1.99 -0.94
N SER A 210 -0.31 2.14 -0.41
CA SER A 210 -0.86 1.21 0.59
C SER A 210 -0.86 -0.21 0.02
N ARG A 211 -1.36 -0.38 -1.21
CA ARG A 211 -1.38 -1.68 -1.88
C ARG A 211 0.02 -2.25 -2.10
N ALA A 212 0.95 -1.44 -2.62
CA ALA A 212 2.31 -1.87 -2.90
C ALA A 212 3.08 -2.25 -1.62
N CYS A 213 2.83 -1.55 -0.52
CA CYS A 213 3.44 -1.84 0.78
C CYS A 213 2.75 -2.96 1.56
N GLY A 214 1.61 -3.49 1.07
CA GLY A 214 0.83 -4.50 1.77
C GLY A 214 0.08 -3.98 3.00
N LEU A 215 -0.24 -2.68 3.01
CA LEU A 215 -0.99 -2.01 4.06
C LEU A 215 -2.48 -1.89 3.69
N GLY A 216 -3.35 -1.85 4.71
CA GLY A 216 -4.76 -1.55 4.50
C GLY A 216 -4.97 -0.07 4.16
N CYS A 217 -5.80 0.22 3.16
CA CYS A 217 -6.21 1.60 2.83
C CYS A 217 -7.64 1.84 3.33
N ASN A 218 -7.77 2.70 4.34
CA ASN A 218 -9.06 3.06 4.92
C ASN A 218 -9.74 4.25 4.21
N PHE A 219 -9.05 4.89 3.27
CA PHE A 219 -9.56 5.97 2.46
C PHE A 219 -10.19 5.44 1.16
N GLN A 220 -11.37 5.96 0.81
CA GLN A 220 -12.13 5.63 -0.40
C GLN A 220 -12.47 6.95 -1.11
N PHE A 221 -11.74 7.26 -2.17
CA PHE A 221 -11.86 8.55 -2.87
C PHE A 221 -13.11 8.64 -3.73
N GLU A 222 -13.68 7.52 -4.15
CA GLU A 222 -14.81 7.43 -5.08
C GLU A 222 -16.00 8.23 -4.56
N ARG A 223 -16.25 8.14 -3.25
CA ARG A 223 -17.33 8.87 -2.58
C ARG A 223 -17.13 10.38 -2.61
N LEU A 224 -15.89 10.87 -2.54
CA LEU A 224 -15.60 12.30 -2.69
C LEU A 224 -15.79 12.74 -4.15
N LEU A 225 -15.29 11.96 -5.11
CA LEU A 225 -15.45 12.25 -6.54
C LEU A 225 -16.92 12.26 -6.99
N ASP A 226 -17.74 11.36 -6.46
CA ASP A 226 -19.16 11.25 -6.82
C ASP A 226 -20.03 12.34 -6.19
N THR A 227 -19.58 13.01 -5.13
CA THR A 227 -20.41 13.93 -4.35
C THR A 227 -19.92 15.37 -4.32
N MET A 228 -18.76 15.66 -4.93
CA MET A 228 -18.22 17.01 -5.03
C MET A 228 -19.07 17.91 -5.93
N GLN A 229 -19.06 19.20 -5.63
CA GLN A 229 -19.69 20.26 -6.44
C GLN A 229 -18.81 21.49 -6.48
N VAL A 230 -18.99 22.33 -7.49
CA VAL A 230 -18.36 23.64 -7.56
C VAL A 230 -19.32 24.70 -7.03
N ILE A 231 -18.87 25.47 -6.04
CA ILE A 231 -19.57 26.63 -5.49
C ILE A 231 -18.58 27.80 -5.44
N ASP A 232 -18.91 28.90 -6.11
CA ASP A 232 -18.05 30.09 -6.30
C ASP A 232 -16.62 29.74 -6.76
N ASN A 233 -16.50 28.96 -7.85
CA ASN A 233 -15.21 28.58 -8.46
C ASN A 233 -14.25 27.81 -7.52
N GLU A 234 -14.81 27.00 -6.62
CA GLU A 234 -14.05 26.14 -5.70
C GLU A 234 -14.75 24.79 -5.56
N ILE A 235 -13.98 23.70 -5.61
CA ILE A 235 -14.50 22.36 -5.34
C ILE A 235 -14.84 22.24 -3.85
N CYS A 236 -16.12 21.99 -3.58
CA CYS A 236 -16.70 21.81 -2.26
C CYS A 236 -17.21 20.37 -2.11
N TYR A 237 -17.29 19.90 -0.86
CA TYR A 237 -17.70 18.53 -0.54
C TYR A 237 -18.96 18.52 0.32
N ARG A 238 -19.75 17.46 0.25
CA ARG A 238 -20.91 17.34 1.15
C ARG A 238 -20.46 17.29 2.61
N ALA A 239 -21.16 18.00 3.50
CA ALA A 239 -20.81 18.08 4.92
C ALA A 239 -20.72 16.70 5.59
N LYS A 240 -21.62 15.77 5.23
CA LYS A 240 -21.59 14.37 5.67
C LYS A 240 -20.33 13.58 5.29
N GLU A 241 -19.52 14.08 4.35
CA GLU A 241 -18.28 13.46 3.89
C GLU A 241 -17.03 13.91 4.67
N TYR A 242 -17.19 14.72 5.73
CA TYR A 242 -16.08 15.16 6.57
C TYR A 242 -15.20 14.01 7.04
N LEU A 243 -15.79 12.83 7.34
CA LEU A 243 -15.05 11.68 7.84
C LEU A 243 -14.19 11.05 6.75
N THR A 244 -14.66 11.04 5.50
CA THR A 244 -13.90 10.57 4.34
C THR A 244 -12.70 11.49 4.10
N VAL A 245 -12.89 12.80 4.23
CA VAL A 245 -11.80 13.80 4.17
C VAL A 245 -10.82 13.65 5.33
N HIS A 246 -11.29 13.39 6.55
CA HIS A 246 -10.40 13.10 7.67
C HIS A 246 -9.58 11.82 7.42
N LYS A 247 -10.21 10.76 6.91
CA LYS A 247 -9.53 9.50 6.55
C LYS A 247 -8.45 9.71 5.48
N LEU A 248 -8.65 10.61 4.51
CA LEU A 248 -7.63 10.99 3.54
C LEU A 248 -6.35 11.48 4.24
N PHE A 249 -6.46 12.54 5.05
CA PHE A 249 -5.30 13.14 5.70
C PHE A 249 -4.67 12.23 6.74
N TYR A 250 -5.48 11.48 7.48
CA TYR A 250 -4.99 10.51 8.45
C TYR A 250 -4.21 9.38 7.78
N THR A 251 -4.75 8.79 6.70
CA THR A 251 -4.06 7.72 5.96
C THR A 251 -2.75 8.23 5.37
N ARG A 252 -2.74 9.46 4.83
CA ARG A 252 -1.50 10.11 4.39
C ARG A 252 -0.48 10.24 5.52
N ALA A 253 -0.88 10.76 6.67
CA ALA A 253 0.03 10.93 7.82
C ALA A 253 0.56 9.58 8.33
N ASP A 254 -0.28 8.54 8.32
CA ASP A 254 0.12 7.18 8.67
C ASP A 254 1.14 6.61 7.68
N LEU A 255 0.94 6.77 6.36
CA LEU A 255 1.92 6.38 5.34
C LEU A 255 3.26 7.12 5.51
N HIS A 256 3.22 8.42 5.84
CA HIS A 256 4.43 9.17 6.17
C HIS A 256 5.16 8.57 7.38
N ARG A 257 4.44 8.22 8.44
CA ARG A 257 5.00 7.70 9.68
C ARG A 257 5.52 6.26 9.54
N THR A 258 4.78 5.41 8.84
CA THR A 258 5.04 3.98 8.76
C THR A 258 5.93 3.61 7.57
N VAL A 259 5.77 4.26 6.42
CA VAL A 259 6.47 3.92 5.17
C VAL A 259 7.53 4.96 4.84
N TYR A 260 7.12 6.17 4.45
CA TYR A 260 8.02 7.14 3.79
C TYR A 260 9.16 7.61 4.69
N THR A 261 8.94 7.62 6.01
CA THR A 261 9.93 8.07 6.99
C THR A 261 10.36 6.96 7.94
N HIS A 262 10.09 5.70 7.60
CA HIS A 262 10.49 4.54 8.40
C HIS A 262 11.98 4.59 8.76
N ALA A 263 12.34 4.30 10.02
CA ALA A 263 13.70 4.49 10.52
C ALA A 263 14.78 3.76 9.67
N LYS A 264 14.50 2.51 9.27
CA LYS A 264 15.42 1.77 8.37
C LYS A 264 15.46 2.34 6.95
N VAL A 265 14.37 2.93 6.44
CA VAL A 265 14.37 3.59 5.13
C VAL A 265 15.27 4.81 5.22
N LYS A 266 15.05 5.69 6.20
CA LYS A 266 15.89 6.87 6.42
C LYS A 266 17.37 6.53 6.61
N ALA A 267 17.71 5.45 7.31
CA ALA A 267 19.10 5.00 7.42
C ALA A 267 19.72 4.70 6.04
N ILE A 268 18.99 4.00 5.17
CA ILE A 268 19.43 3.66 3.81
C ILE A 268 19.52 4.93 2.95
N GLU A 269 18.54 5.83 3.04
CA GLU A 269 18.55 7.10 2.31
C GLU A 269 19.76 7.96 2.70
N LEU A 270 20.04 8.09 4.00
CA LEU A 270 21.20 8.86 4.50
C LEU A 270 22.53 8.27 4.00
N MET A 271 22.68 6.94 3.99
CA MET A 271 23.84 6.28 3.39
C MET A 271 23.92 6.54 1.89
N PHE A 272 22.80 6.46 1.19
CA PHE A 272 22.79 6.63 -0.26
C PHE A 272 23.09 8.07 -0.66
N VAL A 273 22.60 9.06 0.11
CA VAL A 273 22.97 10.47 -0.06
C VAL A 273 24.47 10.67 0.13
N ASP A 274 25.08 10.07 1.17
CA ASP A 274 26.54 10.11 1.33
C ASP A 274 27.28 9.54 0.10
N ALA A 275 26.76 8.46 -0.50
CA ALA A 275 27.31 7.89 -1.72
C ALA A 275 27.14 8.80 -2.94
N LEU A 276 25.95 9.41 -3.11
CA LEU A 276 25.66 10.35 -4.20
C LEU A 276 26.52 11.60 -4.12
N VAL A 277 26.65 12.22 -2.93
CA VAL A 277 27.49 13.41 -2.72
C VAL A 277 28.95 13.15 -3.10
N LYS A 278 29.45 11.96 -2.79
CA LYS A 278 30.81 11.55 -3.18
C LYS A 278 30.93 11.31 -4.69
N ALA A 279 29.93 10.67 -5.30
CA ALA A 279 29.93 10.35 -6.72
C ALA A 279 29.74 11.58 -7.61
N ASP A 280 28.97 12.58 -7.16
CA ASP A 280 28.69 13.82 -7.88
C ASP A 280 29.95 14.64 -8.19
N LYS A 281 31.01 14.47 -7.40
CA LYS A 281 32.32 15.10 -7.65
C LYS A 281 32.98 14.64 -8.95
N TYR A 282 32.60 13.45 -9.44
CA TYR A 282 33.13 12.85 -10.66
C TYR A 282 32.07 12.77 -11.77
N LEU A 283 30.83 12.40 -11.43
CA LEU A 283 29.75 12.19 -12.40
C LEU A 283 28.88 13.43 -12.66
N HIS A 284 28.98 14.47 -11.82
CA HIS A 284 28.39 15.79 -12.03
C HIS A 284 26.87 15.80 -12.29
N PHE A 285 26.11 14.93 -11.65
CA PHE A 285 24.64 14.87 -11.79
C PHE A 285 23.96 16.19 -11.43
N SER A 286 24.48 16.89 -10.42
CA SER A 286 23.97 18.18 -9.97
C SER A 286 24.06 19.27 -11.04
N SER A 287 24.95 19.12 -12.03
CA SER A 287 25.07 20.08 -13.14
C SER A 287 23.92 20.00 -14.15
N PHE A 288 23.19 18.88 -14.19
CA PHE A 288 22.11 18.65 -15.18
C PHE A 288 20.75 19.19 -14.73
N ILE A 289 20.60 19.57 -13.45
CA ILE A 289 19.29 19.89 -12.82
C ILE A 289 18.59 21.14 -13.35
N HIS A 290 19.22 21.87 -14.27
CA HIS A 290 18.65 23.07 -14.88
C HIS A 290 18.40 22.93 -16.39
N ASP A 291 18.92 21.88 -17.01
CA ASP A 291 18.82 21.62 -18.44
C ASP A 291 17.99 20.34 -18.68
N PRO A 292 16.74 20.46 -19.14
CA PRO A 292 15.89 19.30 -19.37
C PRO A 292 16.50 18.30 -20.37
N SER A 293 17.32 18.75 -21.34
CA SER A 293 17.96 17.89 -22.35
C SER A 293 19.03 16.94 -21.77
N GLN A 294 19.56 17.27 -20.59
CA GLN A 294 20.45 16.39 -19.82
C GLN A 294 19.70 15.71 -18.68
N TYR A 295 18.80 16.42 -18.01
CA TYR A 295 18.11 15.95 -16.82
C TYR A 295 17.27 14.69 -17.06
N TRP A 296 16.63 14.57 -18.23
CA TRP A 296 15.82 13.37 -18.53
C TRP A 296 16.65 12.08 -18.57
N LYS A 297 17.98 12.17 -18.70
CA LYS A 297 18.87 10.99 -18.69
C LYS A 297 19.18 10.48 -17.28
N LEU A 298 18.76 11.19 -16.24
CA LEU A 298 18.98 10.79 -14.85
C LEU A 298 17.82 9.94 -14.34
N ASP A 299 18.08 8.72 -13.90
CA ASP A 299 17.08 7.86 -13.25
C ASP A 299 17.72 7.00 -12.15
N ASP A 300 16.99 6.02 -11.60
CA ASP A 300 17.50 5.16 -10.51
C ASP A 300 18.70 4.30 -10.95
N SER A 301 19.00 4.18 -12.26
CA SER A 301 20.18 3.48 -12.77
C SER A 301 21.49 4.10 -12.27
N ILE A 302 21.47 5.34 -11.78
CA ILE A 302 22.60 5.98 -11.10
C ILE A 302 23.20 5.11 -9.99
N LEU A 303 22.36 4.36 -9.25
CA LEU A 303 22.82 3.42 -8.23
C LEU A 303 23.67 2.32 -8.88
N LYS A 304 23.20 1.79 -10.01
CA LYS A 304 23.89 0.73 -10.74
C LYS A 304 25.18 1.25 -11.37
N THR A 305 25.16 2.43 -11.98
CA THR A 305 26.34 3.10 -12.55
C THR A 305 27.45 3.23 -11.51
N ILE A 306 27.16 3.78 -10.32
CA ILE A 306 28.16 3.90 -9.25
C ILE A 306 28.60 2.51 -8.74
N GLU A 307 27.70 1.54 -8.68
CA GLU A 307 28.01 0.19 -8.20
C GLU A 307 28.99 -0.57 -9.11
N THR A 308 28.91 -0.35 -10.42
CA THR A 308 29.66 -1.13 -11.43
C THR A 308 30.80 -0.40 -12.12
N ASP A 309 30.86 0.93 -12.05
CA ASP A 309 31.99 1.68 -12.56
C ASP A 309 33.21 1.45 -11.64
N ASP A 310 34.34 1.06 -12.24
CA ASP A 310 35.57 0.71 -11.54
C ASP A 310 36.50 1.90 -11.30
N ALA A 311 36.12 3.12 -11.73
CA ALA A 311 36.88 4.33 -11.45
C ALA A 311 37.24 4.47 -9.96
N ASP A 312 38.47 4.90 -9.69
CA ASP A 312 38.98 5.07 -8.32
C ASP A 312 38.26 6.21 -7.59
N GLU A 313 37.83 7.23 -8.33
CA GLU A 313 37.03 8.36 -7.85
C GLU A 313 35.69 7.92 -7.26
N LEU A 314 35.13 6.80 -7.73
CA LEU A 314 33.86 6.24 -7.27
C LEU A 314 34.01 5.20 -6.15
N LYS A 315 35.24 4.85 -5.75
CA LYS A 315 35.51 3.79 -4.79
C LYS A 315 34.74 3.96 -3.47
N GLU A 316 34.77 5.16 -2.88
CA GLU A 316 34.08 5.40 -1.61
C GLU A 316 32.55 5.27 -1.74
N SER A 317 31.98 5.83 -2.81
CA SER A 317 30.54 5.71 -3.10
C SER A 317 30.13 4.26 -3.32
N ARG A 318 30.93 3.53 -4.10
CA ARG A 318 30.73 2.11 -4.41
C ARG A 318 30.80 1.25 -3.15
N ASP A 319 31.73 1.53 -2.23
CA ASP A 319 31.85 0.82 -0.97
C ASP A 319 30.64 1.06 -0.05
N ILE A 320 30.10 2.29 0.00
CA ILE A 320 28.85 2.60 0.72
C ILE A 320 27.66 1.82 0.12
N ILE A 321 27.52 1.80 -1.21
CA ILE A 321 26.45 1.04 -1.89
C ILE A 321 26.58 -0.46 -1.59
N ARG A 322 27.80 -1.01 -1.60
CA ARG A 322 28.04 -2.42 -1.23
C ARG A 322 27.66 -2.71 0.22
N ARG A 323 27.88 -1.78 1.15
CA ARG A 323 27.39 -1.90 2.53
C ARG A 323 25.86 -1.95 2.60
N ILE A 324 25.17 -1.07 1.87
CA ILE A 324 23.70 -1.10 1.73
C ILE A 324 23.22 -2.48 1.25
N ARG A 325 23.84 -3.03 0.19
CA ARG A 325 23.53 -4.37 -0.35
C ARG A 325 23.69 -5.48 0.68
N ARG A 326 24.73 -5.41 1.50
CA ARG A 326 25.05 -6.39 2.57
C ARG A 326 24.29 -6.15 3.87
N ARG A 327 23.42 -5.13 3.92
CA ARG A 327 22.71 -4.69 5.15
C ARG A 327 23.62 -4.29 6.30
N ASP A 328 24.84 -3.87 5.99
CA ASP A 328 25.69 -3.12 6.91
C ASP A 328 25.26 -1.66 6.87
N LEU A 329 24.13 -1.38 7.53
CA LEU A 329 23.48 -0.07 7.50
C LEU A 329 23.98 0.85 8.61
N TYR A 330 23.70 2.15 8.51
CA TYR A 330 23.76 3.04 9.68
C TYR A 330 22.82 2.54 10.76
N GLN A 331 23.34 2.49 11.99
CA GLN A 331 22.65 1.89 13.13
C GLN A 331 21.74 2.93 13.77
N PHE A 332 20.47 2.60 13.92
CA PHE A 332 19.53 3.47 14.63
C PHE A 332 19.92 3.53 16.12
N CYS A 333 20.10 4.75 16.63
CA CYS A 333 20.43 4.95 18.04
C CYS A 333 19.17 5.24 18.85
N ASN A 334 18.45 6.30 18.48
CA ASN A 334 17.32 6.80 19.26
C ASN A 334 16.44 7.76 18.43
N GLU A 335 15.21 8.00 18.89
CA GLU A 335 14.17 8.84 18.30
C GLU A 335 13.57 9.77 19.36
N PHE A 336 13.19 10.99 18.98
CA PHE A 336 12.47 11.91 19.84
C PHE A 336 11.40 12.68 19.06
N THR A 337 10.16 12.63 19.54
CA THR A 337 9.09 13.51 19.07
C THR A 337 9.14 14.80 19.87
N VAL A 338 9.33 15.92 19.17
CA VAL A 338 9.47 17.24 19.79
C VAL A 338 8.17 17.61 20.51
N PRO A 339 8.22 18.02 21.80
CA PRO A 339 7.05 18.42 22.55
C PRO A 339 6.31 19.56 21.87
N LYS A 340 4.97 19.51 21.94
CA LYS A 340 4.07 20.46 21.29
C LYS A 340 4.40 21.93 21.60
N ASP A 341 4.77 22.24 22.84
CA ASP A 341 5.06 23.60 23.33
C ASP A 341 6.42 24.12 22.86
N LYS A 342 7.22 23.26 22.22
CA LYS A 342 8.56 23.58 21.71
C LYS A 342 8.64 23.64 20.19
N LEU A 343 7.55 23.33 19.49
CA LEU A 343 7.51 23.33 18.02
C LEU A 343 7.81 24.71 17.42
N ASP A 344 7.41 25.81 18.07
CA ASP A 344 7.63 27.19 17.57
C ASP A 344 9.07 27.65 17.55
N HIS A 345 9.86 27.13 18.47
CA HIS A 345 11.26 27.49 18.62
C HIS A 345 12.19 26.37 18.19
N PHE A 346 11.64 25.36 17.51
CA PHE A 346 12.43 24.24 17.03
C PHE A 346 13.47 24.73 16.01
N LYS A 347 14.71 24.31 16.22
CA LYS A 347 15.81 24.42 15.26
C LYS A 347 16.18 23.01 14.81
N ARG A 348 16.47 22.85 13.52
CA ARG A 348 16.92 21.59 12.94
C ARG A 348 18.11 21.05 13.74
N VAL A 349 17.98 19.84 14.26
CA VAL A 349 19.03 19.19 15.05
C VAL A 349 20.12 18.68 14.12
N THR A 350 21.37 18.97 14.47
CA THR A 350 22.57 18.61 13.72
C THR A 350 23.42 17.59 14.47
N ALA A 351 24.39 16.98 13.77
CA ALA A 351 25.40 16.13 14.42
C ALA A 351 26.18 16.91 15.49
N GLN A 352 26.49 18.18 15.22
CA GLN A 352 27.23 19.03 16.15
C GLN A 352 26.47 19.31 17.45
N ASP A 353 25.14 19.47 17.40
CA ASP A 353 24.31 19.63 18.60
C ASP A 353 24.42 18.41 19.54
N ILE A 354 24.53 17.22 18.95
CA ILE A 354 24.68 15.94 19.66
C ILE A 354 26.08 15.84 20.25
N ILE A 355 27.12 16.15 19.48
CA ILE A 355 28.53 16.12 19.93
C ILE A 355 28.74 17.09 21.11
N CYS A 356 28.21 18.31 21.02
CA CYS A 356 28.24 19.30 22.10
C CYS A 356 27.52 18.83 23.38
N SER A 357 26.73 17.76 23.30
CA SER A 357 25.98 17.19 24.41
C SER A 357 26.63 15.95 25.03
N GLN A 358 27.79 15.53 24.53
CA GLN A 358 28.57 14.41 25.07
C GLN A 358 29.08 14.68 26.51
N LYS A 359 29.17 13.62 27.34
CA LYS A 359 29.78 13.70 28.69
C LYS A 359 31.31 13.67 28.62
N SER A 360 31.95 14.37 29.56
CA SER A 360 33.40 14.29 29.76
C SER A 360 33.83 12.85 30.07
N GLY A 361 34.74 12.29 29.27
CA GLY A 361 35.30 10.94 29.47
C GLY A 361 34.74 9.83 28.57
N ALA A 362 33.73 10.09 27.75
CA ALA A 362 33.26 9.14 26.72
C ALA A 362 34.14 9.17 25.45
N ALA A 363 34.06 8.14 24.60
CA ALA A 363 34.80 8.08 23.33
C ALA A 363 34.49 9.30 22.45
N SER A 364 35.51 10.02 21.95
CA SER A 364 35.33 11.28 21.21
C SER A 364 34.52 11.05 19.93
N LEU A 365 33.29 11.58 19.88
CA LEU A 365 32.46 11.56 18.69
C LEU A 365 32.94 12.64 17.71
N ARG A 366 32.87 12.32 16.41
CA ARG A 366 33.12 13.28 15.32
C ARG A 366 31.87 13.42 14.46
N GLU A 367 31.74 14.51 13.71
CA GLU A 367 30.56 14.75 12.87
C GLU A 367 30.37 13.62 11.85
N GLU A 368 31.46 13.05 11.33
CA GLU A 368 31.39 11.92 10.40
C GLU A 368 30.89 10.62 11.02
N ASP A 369 30.75 10.52 12.35
CA ASP A 369 30.27 9.32 13.03
C ASP A 369 28.73 9.31 13.17
N ILE A 370 28.06 10.45 12.95
CA ILE A 370 26.64 10.64 13.27
C ILE A 370 25.85 11.04 12.02
N ALA A 371 24.65 10.49 11.87
CA ALA A 371 23.66 10.96 10.92
C ALA A 371 22.36 11.34 11.63
N VAL A 372 21.74 12.46 11.23
CA VAL A 372 20.53 12.99 11.87
C VAL A 372 19.43 13.19 10.84
N SER A 373 18.26 12.63 11.10
CA SER A 373 17.05 12.79 10.30
C SER A 373 16.05 13.65 11.06
N ASN A 374 15.65 14.78 10.48
CA ASN A 374 14.63 15.68 11.03
C ASN A 374 13.38 15.56 10.15
N VAL A 375 12.31 14.97 10.68
CA VAL A 375 11.11 14.61 9.91
C VAL A 375 9.90 15.38 10.44
N LYS A 376 9.22 16.10 9.56
CA LYS A 376 7.93 16.73 9.83
C LYS A 376 6.82 15.90 9.19
N ILE A 377 5.79 15.58 9.97
CA ILE A 377 4.58 14.91 9.50
C ILE A 377 3.40 15.80 9.86
N ASP A 378 2.52 16.10 8.91
CA ASP A 378 1.33 16.90 9.15
C ASP A 378 0.13 16.42 8.36
N LEU A 379 -1.05 16.96 8.69
CA LEU A 379 -2.29 16.74 7.94
C LEU A 379 -2.42 17.71 6.76
N THR A 380 -1.32 18.01 6.04
CA THR A 380 -1.20 18.87 4.84
C THR A 380 -1.22 20.39 5.05
N LYS A 381 -1.60 20.88 6.24
CA LYS A 381 -1.65 22.33 6.56
C LYS A 381 -0.77 22.71 7.74
N GLY A 382 0.35 22.01 7.93
CA GLY A 382 1.22 22.25 9.07
C GLY A 382 0.45 22.02 10.37
N ARG A 383 0.37 23.04 11.22
CA ARG A 383 -0.33 22.94 12.51
C ARG A 383 -1.83 23.20 12.41
N ASN A 384 -2.27 23.83 11.33
CA ASN A 384 -3.67 24.19 11.14
C ASN A 384 -4.49 22.93 10.86
N ASN A 385 -5.73 22.93 11.33
CA ASN A 385 -6.68 21.87 11.00
C ASN A 385 -7.04 21.97 9.51
N PRO A 386 -6.79 20.94 8.69
CA PRO A 386 -7.11 21.02 7.26
C PRO A 386 -8.60 21.28 7.01
N LEU A 387 -9.50 20.79 7.88
CA LEU A 387 -10.96 20.97 7.73
C LEU A 387 -11.41 22.43 7.73
N GLU A 388 -10.65 23.34 8.37
CA GLU A 388 -10.97 24.77 8.39
C GLU A 388 -10.74 25.45 7.03
N SER A 389 -9.86 24.86 6.21
CA SER A 389 -9.59 25.34 4.84
C SER A 389 -10.49 24.73 3.78
N ILE A 390 -11.25 23.68 4.14
CA ILE A 390 -12.12 22.96 3.22
C ILE A 390 -13.52 23.55 3.29
N LYS A 391 -14.16 23.66 2.13
CA LYS A 391 -15.52 24.16 2.01
C LYS A 391 -16.49 23.00 1.81
N PHE A 392 -17.52 22.99 2.66
CA PHE A 392 -18.58 22.01 2.68
C PHE A 392 -19.92 22.65 2.33
N PHE A 393 -20.88 21.82 1.89
CA PHE A 393 -22.27 22.20 1.68
C PHE A 393 -23.19 21.11 2.23
N GLU A 394 -24.42 21.47 2.63
CA GLU A 394 -25.37 20.52 3.23
C GLU A 394 -25.98 19.58 2.16
N ASP A 395 -26.73 20.17 1.23
CA ASP A 395 -27.49 19.49 0.19
C ASP A 395 -27.24 20.11 -1.17
N TYR A 396 -27.51 19.36 -2.25
CA TYR A 396 -27.15 19.72 -3.62
C TYR A 396 -27.86 20.97 -4.16
N ASP A 397 -28.95 21.40 -3.53
CA ASP A 397 -29.67 22.64 -3.86
C ASP A 397 -29.07 23.86 -3.12
N SER A 398 -28.19 23.63 -2.15
CA SER A 398 -27.52 24.70 -1.40
C SER A 398 -26.48 25.40 -2.26
N LYS A 399 -26.56 26.73 -2.29
CA LYS A 399 -25.50 27.59 -2.85
C LYS A 399 -24.55 28.10 -1.79
N GLU A 400 -24.80 27.78 -0.52
CA GLU A 400 -23.95 28.20 0.59
C GLU A 400 -22.86 27.17 0.84
N LYS A 401 -21.63 27.67 1.00
CA LYS A 401 -20.46 26.88 1.39
C LYS A 401 -19.89 27.37 2.71
N PHE A 402 -19.52 26.44 3.59
CA PHE A 402 -19.03 26.74 4.93
C PHE A 402 -17.86 25.82 5.32
N PRO A 403 -16.90 26.28 6.14
CA PRO A 403 -15.95 25.39 6.78
C PRO A 403 -16.63 24.66 7.94
N ILE A 404 -16.10 23.50 8.34
CA ILE A 404 -16.56 22.81 9.55
C ILE A 404 -15.47 22.91 10.62
N SER A 405 -15.82 23.43 11.80
CA SER A 405 -14.90 23.47 12.95
C SER A 405 -14.78 22.08 13.60
N LYS A 406 -13.59 21.76 14.12
CA LYS A 406 -13.35 20.50 14.87
C LYS A 406 -14.35 20.30 16.01
N ASP A 407 -14.77 21.38 16.67
CA ASP A 407 -15.67 21.35 17.83
C ASP A 407 -17.10 20.97 17.45
N GLN A 408 -17.44 21.06 16.17
CA GLN A 408 -18.76 20.73 15.63
C GLN A 408 -18.85 19.28 15.13
N ILE A 409 -17.74 18.54 15.11
CA ILE A 409 -17.65 17.23 14.47
C ILE A 409 -17.49 16.11 15.49
N SER A 410 -16.32 16.06 16.14
CA SER A 410 -15.96 14.94 17.01
C SER A 410 -14.78 15.30 17.92
N HIS A 411 -14.93 15.01 19.20
CA HIS A 411 -13.86 15.11 20.19
C HIS A 411 -12.78 14.02 20.04
N LEU A 412 -12.96 13.06 19.12
CA LEU A 412 -11.97 12.02 18.79
C LEU A 412 -11.00 12.45 17.69
N LEU A 413 -11.18 13.64 17.10
CA LEU A 413 -10.21 14.19 16.15
C LEU A 413 -8.90 14.56 16.85
N PRO A 414 -7.74 14.52 16.14
CA PRO A 414 -6.46 14.92 16.71
C PRO A 414 -6.51 16.34 17.27
N ALA A 415 -6.04 16.52 18.51
CA ALA A 415 -5.90 17.85 19.10
C ALA A 415 -4.80 18.69 18.42
N TYR A 416 -3.85 18.04 17.74
CA TYR A 416 -2.72 18.64 17.04
C TYR A 416 -2.55 17.95 15.68
N ASN A 417 -2.18 18.74 14.66
CA ASN A 417 -2.14 18.28 13.27
C ASN A 417 -0.72 18.12 12.71
N GLN A 418 0.30 18.23 13.57
CA GLN A 418 1.70 18.20 13.19
C GLN A 418 2.54 17.49 14.24
N ASP A 419 3.39 16.59 13.77
CA ASP A 419 4.50 16.01 14.49
C ASP A 419 5.83 16.45 13.88
N LEU A 420 6.84 16.50 14.75
CA LEU A 420 8.23 16.70 14.38
C LEU A 420 9.07 15.67 15.11
N ILE A 421 9.76 14.83 14.35
CA ILE A 421 10.47 13.65 14.84
C ILE A 421 11.94 13.79 14.46
N VAL A 422 12.83 13.70 15.46
CA VAL A 422 14.27 13.67 15.27
C VAL A 422 14.77 12.26 15.51
N ARG A 423 15.46 11.68 14.53
CA ARG A 423 16.09 10.35 14.63
C ARG A 423 17.60 10.49 14.45
N VAL A 424 18.34 9.80 15.30
CA VAL A 424 19.80 9.80 15.29
C VAL A 424 20.30 8.40 14.99
N TYR A 425 21.30 8.33 14.11
CA TYR A 425 21.96 7.11 13.69
C TYR A 425 23.46 7.22 13.89
N SER A 426 24.09 6.11 14.24
CA SER A 426 25.54 5.97 14.23
C SER A 426 25.98 5.35 12.90
N LYS A 427 27.01 5.93 12.27
CA LYS A 427 27.63 5.35 11.06
C LYS A 427 28.50 4.13 11.38
N LYS A 428 28.84 3.92 12.67
CA LYS A 428 29.68 2.83 13.18
C LYS A 428 28.97 2.05 14.30
N PRO A 429 28.92 0.70 14.29
CA PRO A 429 28.20 -0.06 15.30
C PRO A 429 28.71 0.13 16.74
N ASP A 430 30.00 0.31 16.94
CA ASP A 430 30.65 0.49 18.25
C ASP A 430 30.35 1.83 18.92
N LEU A 431 29.81 2.81 18.18
CA LEU A 431 29.49 4.14 18.69
C LEU A 431 28.01 4.32 19.05
N VAL A 432 27.15 3.32 18.85
CA VAL A 432 25.70 3.42 19.05
C VAL A 432 25.34 3.93 20.45
N ASP A 433 25.92 3.34 21.49
CA ASP A 433 25.60 3.70 22.87
C ASP A 433 26.05 5.13 23.21
N VAL A 434 27.25 5.52 22.75
CA VAL A 434 27.82 6.85 22.98
C VAL A 434 27.00 7.93 22.26
N VAL A 435 26.59 7.67 21.01
CA VAL A 435 25.74 8.57 20.23
C VAL A 435 24.34 8.67 20.85
N SER A 436 23.77 7.54 21.28
CA SER A 436 22.47 7.52 21.94
C SER A 436 22.48 8.30 23.25
N GLU A 437 23.50 8.13 24.08
CA GLU A 437 23.66 8.87 25.33
C GLU A 437 23.83 10.37 25.08
N ALA A 438 24.66 10.75 24.11
CA ALA A 438 24.86 12.16 23.73
C ALA A 438 23.54 12.80 23.27
N PHE A 439 22.73 12.08 22.49
CA PHE A 439 21.43 12.58 22.05
C PHE A 439 20.41 12.68 23.20
N GLU A 440 20.40 11.75 24.15
CA GLU A 440 19.56 11.89 25.36
C GLU A 440 19.97 13.09 26.21
N ASN A 441 21.28 13.35 26.32
CA ASN A 441 21.76 14.53 27.03
C ASN A 441 21.33 15.82 26.29
N PHE A 442 21.36 15.82 24.96
CA PHE A 442 20.80 16.91 24.16
C PHE A 442 19.30 17.10 24.45
N GLN A 443 18.52 16.01 24.46
CA GLN A 443 17.09 16.07 24.77
C GLN A 443 16.82 16.66 26.16
N MET A 444 17.56 16.20 27.17
CA MET A 444 17.44 16.71 28.54
C MET A 444 17.84 18.19 28.63
N LYS A 445 18.94 18.61 28.00
CA LYS A 445 19.40 20.00 28.01
C LYS A 445 18.43 20.94 27.29
N THR A 446 17.88 20.51 26.16
CA THR A 446 17.07 21.35 25.28
C THR A 446 15.59 21.33 25.64
N TYR A 447 15.05 20.16 26.01
CA TYR A 447 13.61 19.96 26.21
C TYR A 447 13.23 19.58 27.65
N GLY A 448 14.20 19.30 28.53
CA GLY A 448 13.95 18.93 29.92
C GLY A 448 13.35 17.53 30.10
N MET A 449 13.28 16.73 29.03
CA MET A 449 12.75 15.37 29.04
C MET A 449 13.48 14.50 28.04
N LYS A 450 13.54 13.19 28.30
CA LYS A 450 14.03 12.19 27.36
C LYS A 450 12.88 11.63 26.54
N ALA A 451 13.20 11.02 25.40
CA ALA A 451 12.28 10.13 24.71
C ALA A 451 11.73 9.07 25.69
N GLN A 452 10.42 8.78 25.62
CA GLN A 452 9.92 7.54 26.20
C GLN A 452 10.54 6.39 25.41
N ARG A 453 11.63 5.82 25.93
CA ARG A 453 12.05 4.51 25.48
C ARG A 453 10.92 3.56 25.84
N VAL A 454 10.39 2.83 24.86
CA VAL A 454 9.82 1.53 25.16
C VAL A 454 11.02 0.72 25.62
N GLU A 455 11.22 0.64 26.93
CA GLU A 455 12.15 -0.32 27.52
C GLU A 455 11.63 -1.71 27.13
N TYR A 456 12.15 -2.25 26.03
CA TYR A 456 12.31 -3.68 25.96
C TYR A 456 13.35 -3.99 27.02
N GLY A 457 12.87 -4.23 28.24
CA GLY A 457 13.71 -4.72 29.31
C GLY A 457 14.50 -5.92 28.78
N ASP A 458 15.78 -5.93 29.09
CA ASP A 458 16.61 -7.11 28.99
C ASP A 458 15.81 -8.31 29.54
N GLU A 459 15.40 -9.24 28.66
CA GLU A 459 14.60 -10.44 28.99
C GLU A 459 15.37 -11.44 29.86
N SER A 460 16.40 -11.01 30.58
CA SER A 460 17.24 -11.87 31.40
C SER A 460 17.19 -11.61 32.92
N SER A 461 16.66 -10.47 33.41
CA SER A 461 16.54 -10.31 34.87
C SER A 461 15.66 -9.15 35.35
N SER A 462 14.41 -9.45 35.80
CA SER A 462 13.78 -8.88 37.03
C SER A 462 12.31 -9.32 37.17
N PRO A 463 11.77 -9.44 38.42
CA PRO A 463 10.56 -10.20 38.70
C PRO A 463 9.28 -9.39 38.44
N LEU A 464 8.26 -10.07 37.91
CA LEU A 464 6.95 -9.50 37.57
C LEU A 464 6.26 -8.81 38.78
N PRO A 465 5.63 -7.62 38.61
CA PRO A 465 4.87 -6.95 39.66
C PRO A 465 3.63 -7.74 40.12
N THR A 466 3.42 -7.78 41.43
CA THR A 466 2.42 -8.60 42.17
C THR A 466 0.95 -8.26 41.93
N TRP A 467 0.61 -7.17 41.25
CA TRP A 467 -0.79 -6.81 40.95
C TRP A 467 -1.37 -7.56 39.74
N LEU A 468 -0.54 -8.28 38.99
CA LEU A 468 -0.94 -9.19 37.90
C LEU A 468 -1.53 -10.53 38.39
N ASN A 469 -1.63 -10.73 39.70
CA ASN A 469 -2.17 -11.94 40.35
C ASN A 469 -3.61 -11.80 40.87
N THR A 470 -4.27 -10.64 40.73
CA THR A 470 -5.62 -10.42 41.28
C THR A 470 -6.70 -10.13 40.23
N LEU A 471 -6.39 -10.25 38.93
CA LEU A 471 -7.42 -10.30 37.88
C LEU A 471 -7.57 -11.75 37.39
N PRO A 472 -8.80 -12.29 37.27
CA PRO A 472 -9.00 -13.61 36.72
C PRO A 472 -8.59 -13.61 35.25
N ARG A 473 -7.38 -14.12 34.98
CA ARG A 473 -6.92 -14.42 33.64
C ARG A 473 -7.64 -15.68 33.18
N HIS A 474 -8.74 -15.52 32.45
CA HIS A 474 -9.16 -16.57 31.53
C HIS A 474 -8.15 -16.63 30.39
N THR A 475 -7.14 -17.47 30.57
CA THR A 475 -6.45 -18.10 29.44
C THR A 475 -7.44 -19.10 28.84
N PRO A 476 -7.75 -19.04 27.53
CA PRO A 476 -8.48 -20.13 26.90
C PRO A 476 -7.52 -21.31 26.86
N SER A 477 -7.70 -22.28 27.74
CA SER A 477 -7.08 -23.58 27.59
C SER A 477 -7.52 -24.13 26.24
N SER A 478 -6.56 -24.49 25.39
CA SER A 478 -6.81 -25.16 24.11
C SER A 478 -7.43 -26.55 24.25
N ASP A 479 -7.75 -26.97 25.48
CA ASP A 479 -8.34 -28.25 25.85
C ASP A 479 -9.67 -28.09 26.61
N ASP A 480 -10.47 -27.06 26.31
CA ASP A 480 -11.87 -27.00 26.75
C ASP A 480 -12.75 -27.88 25.83
N PRO A 481 -13.30 -29.03 26.30
CA PRO A 481 -14.14 -29.91 25.51
C PRO A 481 -15.40 -29.20 24.98
N LEU A 482 -15.90 -28.20 25.72
CA LEU A 482 -17.08 -27.42 25.33
C LEU A 482 -16.78 -26.53 24.12
N GLU A 483 -15.61 -25.91 24.07
CA GLU A 483 -15.23 -24.97 23.00
C GLU A 483 -14.93 -25.69 21.67
N SER A 484 -14.44 -26.94 21.77
CA SER A 484 -14.24 -27.86 20.64
C SER A 484 -15.57 -28.37 20.08
N ARG A 485 -16.53 -28.74 20.95
CA ARG A 485 -17.91 -29.12 20.57
C ARG A 485 -18.62 -27.98 19.84
N ARG A 486 -18.46 -26.73 20.30
CA ARG A 486 -19.00 -25.53 19.65
C ARG A 486 -18.40 -25.26 18.27
N GLY A 487 -17.13 -25.59 18.07
CA GLY A 487 -16.50 -25.47 16.75
C GLY A 487 -17.13 -26.44 15.74
N ILE A 488 -17.40 -27.68 16.17
CA ILE A 488 -18.05 -28.70 15.34
C ILE A 488 -19.48 -28.27 14.99
N LEU A 489 -20.26 -27.84 15.98
CA LEU A 489 -21.63 -27.42 15.79
C LEU A 489 -21.75 -26.24 14.81
N LEU A 490 -20.84 -25.26 14.90
CA LEU A 490 -20.79 -24.14 13.96
C LEU A 490 -20.50 -24.60 12.52
N ALA A 491 -19.67 -25.63 12.35
CA ALA A 491 -19.40 -26.20 11.04
C ALA A 491 -20.57 -27.01 10.49
N GLU A 492 -21.27 -27.77 11.34
CA GLU A 492 -22.49 -28.50 10.96
C GLU A 492 -23.60 -27.53 10.52
N SER A 493 -23.90 -26.50 11.33
CA SER A 493 -24.86 -25.44 10.98
C SER A 493 -24.50 -24.74 9.67
N TRP A 494 -23.22 -24.44 9.45
CA TRP A 494 -22.78 -23.85 8.19
C TRP A 494 -22.98 -24.82 7.01
N ILE A 495 -22.67 -26.10 7.17
CA ILE A 495 -22.79 -27.11 6.11
C ILE A 495 -24.26 -27.32 5.72
N GLU A 496 -25.15 -27.49 6.70
CA GLU A 496 -26.58 -27.72 6.44
C GLU A 496 -27.22 -26.57 5.67
N HIS A 497 -26.93 -25.33 6.05
CA HIS A 497 -27.42 -24.15 5.34
C HIS A 497 -26.68 -23.88 4.01
N SER A 498 -25.52 -24.50 3.78
CA SER A 498 -24.78 -24.41 2.51
C SER A 498 -25.27 -25.41 1.43
N GLN A 499 -26.08 -26.41 1.80
CA GLN A 499 -26.56 -27.49 0.92
C GLN A 499 -28.00 -27.29 0.41
N ASP A 500 -28.70 -26.23 0.83
CA ASP A 500 -30.07 -25.96 0.38
C ASP A 500 -30.08 -25.55 -1.10
N ALA A 501 -30.91 -26.24 -1.89
CA ALA A 501 -31.04 -26.06 -3.34
C ALA A 501 -31.51 -24.64 -3.75
N ASN A 502 -32.12 -23.88 -2.84
CA ASN A 502 -32.60 -22.51 -3.06
C ASN A 502 -31.65 -21.43 -2.52
N ILE A 503 -30.72 -21.74 -1.60
CA ILE A 503 -29.96 -20.73 -0.84
C ILE A 503 -28.69 -20.26 -1.57
N GLY A 504 -28.13 -21.08 -2.45
CA GLY A 504 -26.80 -20.83 -3.04
C GLY A 504 -26.73 -19.89 -4.25
N LYS A 505 -27.81 -19.20 -4.64
CA LYS A 505 -27.80 -18.35 -5.85
C LYS A 505 -28.17 -16.87 -5.67
N ASP A 506 -28.93 -16.46 -4.65
CA ASP A 506 -29.39 -15.05 -4.52
C ASP A 506 -29.71 -14.60 -3.07
N GLN A 507 -28.77 -14.66 -2.11
CA GLN A 507 -28.97 -14.02 -0.79
C GLN A 507 -27.88 -13.02 -0.37
N ASN A 508 -28.34 -11.95 0.29
CA ASN A 508 -27.54 -11.03 1.08
C ASN A 508 -26.80 -11.81 2.18
N GLU A 509 -25.47 -11.64 2.26
CA GLU A 509 -24.56 -12.28 3.24
C GLU A 509 -25.09 -12.17 4.68
N ASP A 510 -25.82 -11.11 4.99
CA ASP A 510 -26.39 -10.90 6.31
C ASP A 510 -27.49 -11.90 6.68
N VAL A 511 -28.34 -12.27 5.72
CA VAL A 511 -29.46 -13.20 5.92
C VAL A 511 -28.93 -14.62 6.11
N TYR A 512 -27.92 -15.00 5.33
CA TYR A 512 -27.26 -16.31 5.43
C TYR A 512 -26.65 -16.54 6.81
N TRP A 513 -25.92 -15.54 7.33
CA TRP A 513 -25.31 -15.63 8.65
C TRP A 513 -26.32 -15.57 9.79
N ASN A 514 -27.47 -14.93 9.60
CA ASN A 514 -28.55 -14.94 10.58
C ASN A 514 -29.17 -16.33 10.70
N LEU A 515 -29.38 -17.05 9.60
CA LEU A 515 -29.88 -18.43 9.61
C LEU A 515 -28.92 -19.39 10.30
N ILE A 516 -27.62 -19.30 9.99
CA ILE A 516 -26.57 -20.08 10.68
C ILE A 516 -26.54 -19.75 12.17
N MET A 517 -26.71 -18.47 12.53
CA MET A 517 -26.73 -18.04 13.92
C MET A 517 -27.92 -18.60 14.68
N GLU A 518 -29.10 -18.54 14.09
CA GLU A 518 -30.34 -19.08 14.66
C GLU A 518 -30.22 -20.59 14.86
N ASP A 519 -29.74 -21.32 13.85
CA ASP A 519 -29.55 -22.77 13.92
C ASP A 519 -28.50 -23.17 14.97
N PHE A 520 -27.34 -22.51 14.97
CA PHE A 520 -26.29 -22.73 15.97
C PHE A 520 -26.79 -22.47 17.40
N ASN A 521 -27.50 -21.36 17.61
CA ASN A 521 -28.04 -21.00 18.92
C ASN A 521 -29.19 -21.92 19.35
N SER A 522 -29.94 -22.51 18.41
CA SER A 522 -31.00 -23.48 18.72
C SER A 522 -30.47 -24.84 19.19
N ARG A 523 -29.25 -25.20 18.77
CA ARG A 523 -28.61 -26.49 19.08
C ARG A 523 -27.61 -26.43 20.24
N THR A 524 -27.46 -25.27 20.88
CA THR A 524 -26.54 -25.06 22.01
C THR A 524 -27.32 -24.73 23.28
N GLU A 525 -27.01 -25.41 24.40
CA GLU A 525 -27.63 -25.15 25.71
C GLU A 525 -26.99 -23.96 26.46
N SER A 526 -26.02 -23.28 25.83
CA SER A 526 -25.27 -22.18 26.42
C SER A 526 -25.76 -20.79 25.99
N GLU A 527 -25.22 -19.73 26.61
CA GLU A 527 -25.52 -18.35 26.21
C GLU A 527 -25.46 -18.13 24.69
N PRO A 528 -26.46 -17.44 24.12
CA PRO A 528 -26.56 -17.23 22.68
C PRO A 528 -25.38 -16.41 22.17
N ARG A 529 -24.81 -16.83 21.03
CA ARG A 529 -23.70 -16.15 20.37
C ARG A 529 -24.21 -15.15 19.35
N THR A 530 -23.52 -14.02 19.26
CA THR A 530 -23.77 -13.04 18.21
C THR A 530 -23.13 -13.47 16.89
N LYS A 531 -23.66 -12.95 15.79
CA LYS A 531 -23.13 -13.15 14.44
C LYS A 531 -21.63 -12.85 14.34
N ASP A 532 -21.16 -11.71 14.88
CA ASP A 532 -19.75 -11.31 14.83
C ASP A 532 -18.81 -12.31 15.52
N MET A 533 -19.27 -12.92 16.63
CA MET A 533 -18.50 -13.94 17.34
C MET A 533 -18.34 -15.21 16.49
N MET A 534 -19.39 -15.58 15.74
CA MET A 534 -19.39 -16.77 14.90
C MET A 534 -18.64 -16.56 13.59
N THR A 535 -18.82 -15.41 12.91
CA THR A 535 -18.06 -15.08 11.71
C THR A 535 -16.54 -14.99 12.00
N GLY A 536 -16.16 -14.41 13.14
CA GLY A 536 -14.76 -14.35 13.58
C GLY A 536 -14.16 -15.71 13.95
N LYS A 537 -14.96 -16.64 14.50
CA LYS A 537 -14.53 -18.02 14.78
C LYS A 537 -14.45 -18.86 13.50
N TRP A 538 -15.46 -18.74 12.63
CA TRP A 538 -15.50 -19.40 11.33
C TRP A 538 -14.35 -18.98 10.42
N THR A 539 -14.04 -17.68 10.34
CA THR A 539 -12.93 -17.17 9.52
C THR A 539 -11.60 -17.85 9.87
N ARG A 540 -11.36 -18.07 11.16
CA ARG A 540 -10.17 -18.78 11.65
C ARG A 540 -10.19 -20.25 11.27
N MET A 541 -11.31 -20.94 11.48
CA MET A 541 -11.50 -22.35 11.11
C MET A 541 -11.37 -22.57 9.59
N TYR A 542 -12.00 -21.72 8.79
CA TYR A 542 -11.95 -21.75 7.34
C TYR A 542 -10.54 -21.51 6.82
N GLY A 543 -9.82 -20.53 7.37
CA GLY A 543 -8.39 -20.31 7.04
C GLY A 543 -7.53 -21.54 7.34
N ASP A 544 -7.85 -22.27 8.40
CA ASP A 544 -7.21 -23.53 8.76
C ASP A 544 -7.54 -24.67 7.78
N CYS A 545 -8.78 -24.77 7.33
CA CYS A 545 -9.19 -25.71 6.27
C CYS A 545 -8.51 -25.40 4.93
N GLN A 546 -8.39 -24.12 4.55
CA GLN A 546 -7.71 -23.72 3.32
C GLN A 546 -6.22 -24.09 3.33
N ARG A 547 -5.53 -23.87 4.46
CA ARG A 547 -4.13 -24.28 4.63
C ARG A 547 -3.95 -25.80 4.53
N PHE A 548 -4.87 -26.57 5.09
CA PHE A 548 -4.86 -28.03 4.95
C PHE A 548 -5.10 -28.44 3.49
N ASN A 549 -6.11 -27.89 2.85
CA ASN A 549 -6.45 -28.19 1.45
C ASN A 549 -5.30 -27.86 0.50
N ALA A 550 -4.53 -26.81 0.75
CA ALA A 550 -3.35 -26.48 -0.02
C ALA A 550 -2.22 -27.53 0.12
N ILE A 551 -1.99 -28.03 1.34
CA ILE A 551 -1.01 -29.09 1.60
C ILE A 551 -1.46 -30.41 0.96
N TYR A 552 -2.74 -30.76 1.14
CA TYR A 552 -3.33 -31.97 0.59
C TYR A 552 -3.30 -31.97 -0.94
N LYS A 553 -3.72 -30.88 -1.61
CA LYS A 553 -3.61 -30.73 -3.07
C LYS A 553 -2.16 -30.87 -3.57
N HIS A 554 -1.20 -30.36 -2.82
CA HIS A 554 0.22 -30.49 -3.21
C HIS A 554 0.73 -31.93 -3.11
N LEU A 555 0.20 -32.71 -2.16
CA LEU A 555 0.54 -34.13 -1.98
C LEU A 555 -0.13 -35.00 -3.05
N THR A 556 -1.40 -34.74 -3.38
CA THR A 556 -2.14 -35.46 -4.43
C THR A 556 -1.51 -35.29 -5.82
N HIS A 557 -0.81 -34.18 -6.08
CA HIS A 557 -0.11 -33.96 -7.37
C HIS A 557 1.24 -34.69 -7.49
N LYS A 558 1.73 -35.33 -6.42
CA LYS A 558 3.11 -35.86 -6.34
C LYS A 558 3.20 -37.34 -5.96
N SER A 559 2.08 -38.04 -5.78
CA SER A 559 2.03 -39.35 -5.15
C SER A 559 0.92 -40.23 -5.75
N GLU A 560 1.19 -41.53 -5.92
CA GLU A 560 0.20 -42.58 -6.23
C GLU A 560 -0.36 -43.25 -4.96
N GLU A 561 -0.11 -42.66 -3.77
CA GLU A 561 -0.61 -43.15 -2.48
C GLU A 561 -2.15 -43.09 -2.37
N SER A 562 -2.70 -43.91 -1.47
CA SER A 562 -4.14 -43.92 -1.20
C SER A 562 -4.61 -42.62 -0.54
N ASP A 563 -5.88 -42.25 -0.72
CA ASP A 563 -6.44 -41.01 -0.16
C ASP A 563 -6.29 -40.94 1.38
N VAL A 564 -6.34 -42.09 2.06
CA VAL A 564 -6.13 -42.21 3.52
C VAL A 564 -4.70 -41.84 3.90
N ASP A 565 -3.71 -42.36 3.16
CA ASP A 565 -2.29 -42.07 3.38
C ASP A 565 -1.96 -40.60 3.07
N LEU A 566 -2.60 -40.03 2.04
CA LEU A 566 -2.45 -38.62 1.68
C LEU A 566 -3.01 -37.67 2.76
N VAL A 567 -4.13 -38.03 3.39
CA VAL A 567 -4.69 -37.28 4.52
C VAL A 567 -3.76 -37.36 5.73
N GLU A 568 -3.24 -38.54 6.07
CA GLU A 568 -2.29 -38.71 7.18
C GLU A 568 -0.96 -37.97 6.94
N ASN A 569 -0.45 -38.03 5.71
CA ASN A 569 0.74 -37.30 5.31
C ASN A 569 0.51 -35.77 5.34
N ALA A 570 -0.67 -35.30 4.93
CA ALA A 570 -1.05 -33.89 5.02
C ALA A 570 -1.14 -33.42 6.48
N LYS A 571 -1.73 -34.23 7.37
CA LYS A 571 -1.84 -33.96 8.79
C LYS A 571 -0.47 -33.92 9.46
N THR A 572 0.40 -34.89 9.17
CA THR A 572 1.78 -34.95 9.69
C THR A 572 2.62 -33.76 9.19
N LYS A 573 2.53 -33.38 7.91
CA LYS A 573 3.22 -32.19 7.37
C LYS A 573 2.68 -30.90 7.98
N ARG A 574 1.37 -30.80 8.23
CA ARG A 574 0.78 -29.63 8.89
C ARG A 574 1.21 -29.53 10.35
N ALA A 575 1.25 -30.63 11.09
CA ALA A 575 1.75 -30.68 12.47
C ALA A 575 3.21 -30.25 12.55
N LYS A 576 4.08 -30.78 11.66
CA LYS A 576 5.49 -30.37 11.55
C LYS A 576 5.64 -28.89 11.18
N LYS A 577 4.80 -28.35 10.30
CA LYS A 577 4.84 -26.92 9.90
C LYS A 577 4.37 -26.00 11.04
N LYS A 578 3.42 -26.46 11.86
CA LYS A 578 2.94 -25.78 13.07
C LYS A 578 3.97 -25.82 14.20
N GLN A 579 4.68 -26.95 14.39
CA GLN A 579 5.84 -27.04 15.28
C GLN A 579 6.98 -26.14 14.82
N LYS A 580 7.32 -26.13 13.52
CA LYS A 580 8.35 -25.24 12.98
C LYS A 580 8.03 -23.76 13.19
N SER A 581 6.76 -23.35 13.08
CA SER A 581 6.36 -21.96 13.36
C SER A 581 6.38 -21.59 14.84
N VAL A 582 6.36 -22.58 15.74
CA VAL A 582 6.46 -22.40 17.19
C VAL A 582 7.92 -22.49 17.66
N GLU A 583 8.75 -23.33 17.02
CA GLU A 583 10.19 -23.45 17.28
C GLU A 583 11.02 -22.31 16.65
N THR A 584 10.60 -21.70 15.53
CA THR A 584 11.24 -20.47 15.04
C THR A 584 11.03 -19.26 15.97
N THR A 585 10.16 -19.37 16.96
CA THR A 585 9.95 -18.41 18.03
C THR A 585 10.67 -18.80 19.33
N SER A 586 11.37 -19.95 19.38
CA SER A 586 12.04 -20.43 20.60
C SER A 586 13.18 -21.42 20.33
N VAL A 587 14.34 -20.96 19.82
CA VAL A 587 15.58 -21.75 19.97
C VAL A 587 16.75 -20.86 20.36
N GLY A 588 17.08 -20.90 21.64
CA GLY A 588 18.43 -20.85 22.20
C GLY A 588 18.50 -21.84 23.37
N GLY A 589 19.40 -22.84 23.29
CA GLY A 589 19.77 -23.69 24.44
C GLY A 589 19.51 -25.19 24.28
N SER A 590 20.59 -25.97 24.35
CA SER A 590 20.69 -27.43 24.26
C SER A 590 20.85 -28.06 25.65
N THR A 591 20.31 -29.28 25.89
CA THR A 591 21.02 -30.54 26.23
C THR A 591 20.16 -31.54 27.06
N GLY A 592 20.01 -32.77 26.53
CA GLY A 592 20.24 -34.08 27.20
C GLY A 592 19.42 -34.57 28.42
N GLY A 593 18.91 -35.82 28.32
CA GLY A 593 18.77 -36.73 29.48
C GLY A 593 17.49 -37.57 29.54
N SER A 594 17.64 -38.90 29.62
CA SER A 594 16.60 -39.96 29.56
C SER A 594 16.38 -40.65 30.92
N THR A 595 15.18 -41.19 31.22
CA THR A 595 14.87 -42.61 31.61
C THR A 595 13.63 -42.82 32.54
N GLY A 596 12.82 -43.86 32.21
CA GLY A 596 11.91 -44.69 33.07
C GLY A 596 10.52 -44.11 33.45
N GLY A 597 9.33 -44.63 33.08
CA GLY A 597 8.73 -45.99 33.24
C GLY A 597 7.84 -46.00 34.52
N SER A 598 6.54 -46.33 34.60
CA SER A 598 5.62 -47.19 33.84
C SER A 598 4.13 -46.93 34.18
N GLN A 599 3.28 -47.00 33.14
CA GLN A 599 1.86 -47.42 33.04
C GLN A 599 0.77 -47.00 34.06
N SER A 600 -0.14 -46.14 33.58
CA SER A 600 -1.60 -46.31 33.73
C SER A 600 -2.28 -45.92 32.39
N GLU A 601 -3.39 -46.60 32.07
CA GLU A 601 -4.06 -46.68 30.76
C GLU A 601 -4.19 -45.34 30.02
N SER A 602 -3.66 -45.27 28.79
CA SER A 602 -3.48 -43.98 28.11
C SER A 602 -4.65 -43.61 27.20
N VAL A 603 -4.95 -42.31 27.22
CA VAL A 603 -5.79 -41.47 26.33
C VAL A 603 -5.64 -41.76 24.82
N SER A 604 -4.67 -42.59 24.43
CA SER A 604 -4.36 -42.99 23.05
C SER A 604 -5.47 -43.76 22.32
N SER A 605 -6.30 -44.55 23.02
CA SER A 605 -7.31 -45.39 22.36
C SER A 605 -8.55 -44.60 21.89
N LEU A 606 -8.98 -43.58 22.66
CA LEU A 606 -10.13 -42.72 22.32
C LEU A 606 -9.78 -41.66 21.26
N VAL A 607 -8.57 -41.09 21.33
CA VAL A 607 -8.05 -40.16 20.30
C VAL A 607 -7.93 -40.86 18.94
N SER A 608 -7.65 -42.16 18.91
CA SER A 608 -7.55 -42.95 17.68
C SER A 608 -8.89 -43.24 17.01
N GLN A 609 -10.02 -43.10 17.70
CA GLN A 609 -11.36 -43.38 17.15
C GLN A 609 -12.04 -42.11 16.61
N ASP A 610 -11.88 -41.00 17.33
CA ASP A 610 -12.33 -39.65 16.88
C ASP A 610 -11.54 -39.16 15.67
N TYR A 611 -10.23 -39.44 15.63
CA TYR A 611 -9.39 -39.11 14.49
C TYR A 611 -9.74 -39.92 13.24
N ARG A 612 -10.10 -41.20 13.40
CA ARG A 612 -10.55 -42.06 12.29
C ARG A 612 -11.85 -41.55 11.68
N ARG A 613 -12.86 -41.21 12.49
CA ARG A 613 -14.10 -40.58 11.99
C ARG A 613 -13.86 -39.28 11.24
N LYS A 614 -12.91 -38.46 11.72
CA LYS A 614 -12.54 -37.20 11.03
C LYS A 614 -11.77 -37.44 9.72
N CYS A 615 -11.08 -38.57 9.57
CA CYS A 615 -10.51 -38.97 8.28
C CYS A 615 -11.61 -39.40 7.32
N ASP A 616 -12.55 -40.24 7.77
CA ASP A 616 -13.61 -40.80 6.92
C ASP A 616 -14.49 -39.69 6.32
N VAL A 617 -14.85 -38.69 7.13
CA VAL A 617 -15.62 -37.51 6.69
C VAL A 617 -14.83 -36.63 5.71
N ALA A 618 -13.52 -36.49 5.91
CA ALA A 618 -12.67 -35.72 5.00
C ALA A 618 -12.49 -36.45 3.66
N GLU A 619 -12.45 -37.78 3.68
CA GLU A 619 -12.35 -38.62 2.50
C GLU A 619 -13.64 -38.61 1.67
N GLU A 620 -14.82 -38.65 2.31
CA GLU A 620 -16.11 -38.45 1.65
C GLU A 620 -16.24 -37.06 1.03
N ALA A 621 -15.82 -36.02 1.75
CA ALA A 621 -15.83 -34.65 1.23
C ALA A 621 -14.88 -34.47 0.04
N TYR A 622 -13.76 -35.20 0.01
CA TYR A 622 -12.84 -35.21 -1.12
C TYR A 622 -13.41 -35.96 -2.32
N LYS A 623 -14.01 -37.14 -2.12
CA LYS A 623 -14.68 -37.91 -3.19
C LYS A 623 -15.82 -37.11 -3.82
N ALA A 624 -16.66 -36.47 -3.02
CA ALA A 624 -17.74 -35.61 -3.50
C ALA A 624 -17.23 -34.38 -4.28
N LYS A 625 -16.11 -33.78 -3.84
CA LYS A 625 -15.46 -32.69 -4.58
C LYS A 625 -14.86 -33.15 -5.89
N LYS A 626 -14.25 -34.33 -5.92
CA LYS A 626 -13.67 -34.94 -7.12
C LYS A 626 -14.75 -35.31 -8.13
N GLU A 627 -15.89 -35.85 -7.69
CA GLU A 627 -17.06 -36.09 -8.55
C GLU A 627 -17.65 -34.79 -9.10
N LYS A 628 -17.71 -33.73 -8.29
CA LYS A 628 -18.13 -32.39 -8.74
C LYS A 628 -17.17 -31.78 -9.76
N GLU A 629 -15.85 -31.90 -9.54
CA GLU A 629 -14.83 -31.43 -10.47
C GLU A 629 -14.82 -32.25 -11.77
N LEU A 630 -15.07 -33.57 -11.70
CA LEU A 630 -15.20 -34.44 -12.86
C LEU A 630 -16.48 -34.15 -13.66
N GLY A 631 -17.61 -33.91 -12.99
CA GLY A 631 -18.86 -33.50 -13.62
C GLY A 631 -18.76 -32.12 -14.28
N MET A 632 -18.04 -31.17 -13.67
CA MET A 632 -17.77 -29.87 -14.29
C MET A 632 -16.85 -29.99 -15.51
N LEU A 633 -15.88 -30.91 -15.49
CA LEU A 633 -15.01 -31.17 -16.64
C LEU A 633 -15.80 -31.85 -17.78
N GLN A 634 -16.71 -32.77 -17.45
CA GLN A 634 -17.62 -33.41 -18.39
C GLN A 634 -18.56 -32.39 -19.04
N CYS A 635 -19.15 -31.47 -18.27
CA CYS A 635 -20.00 -30.40 -18.83
C CYS A 635 -19.22 -29.48 -19.79
N ARG A 636 -17.98 -29.10 -19.45
CA ARG A 636 -17.12 -28.27 -20.31
C ARG A 636 -16.63 -28.99 -21.57
N GLU A 637 -16.35 -30.30 -21.50
CA GLU A 637 -16.03 -31.09 -22.69
C GLU A 637 -17.25 -31.20 -23.61
N LEU A 638 -18.47 -31.38 -23.07
CA LEU A 638 -19.69 -31.49 -23.86
C LEU A 638 -20.14 -30.17 -24.50
N GLU A 639 -19.78 -29.01 -23.94
CA GLU A 639 -19.98 -27.69 -24.58
C GLU A 639 -19.31 -27.60 -25.97
N PHE A 640 -18.24 -28.36 -26.23
CA PHE A 640 -17.62 -28.41 -27.56
C PHE A 640 -18.51 -29.09 -28.61
N LEU A 641 -19.44 -29.97 -28.23
CA LEU A 641 -20.40 -30.59 -29.16
C LEU A 641 -21.46 -29.59 -29.64
N MET A 642 -21.65 -28.48 -28.92
CA MET A 642 -22.62 -27.43 -29.26
C MET A 642 -22.08 -26.38 -30.23
N ILE A 643 -20.79 -26.44 -30.56
CA ILE A 643 -20.16 -25.53 -31.52
C ILE A 643 -20.41 -26.05 -32.93
N ASP A 644 -21.15 -25.30 -33.76
CA ASP A 644 -21.34 -25.62 -35.17
C ASP A 644 -20.05 -25.39 -35.98
N PRO A 645 -19.36 -26.44 -36.46
CA PRO A 645 -18.09 -26.29 -37.15
C PRO A 645 -18.22 -25.59 -38.52
N SER A 646 -19.43 -25.55 -39.09
CA SER A 646 -19.69 -24.91 -40.38
C SER A 646 -19.64 -23.37 -40.28
N SER A 647 -19.80 -22.82 -39.08
CA SER A 647 -19.68 -21.38 -38.78
C SER A 647 -18.23 -20.91 -38.60
N LEU A 648 -17.25 -21.82 -38.63
CA LEU A 648 -15.85 -21.55 -38.32
C LEU A 648 -14.94 -21.52 -39.57
N LEU A 649 -13.88 -20.72 -39.50
CA LEU A 649 -12.81 -20.67 -40.51
C LEU A 649 -12.13 -22.05 -40.67
N LEU A 650 -11.72 -22.40 -41.90
CA LEU A 650 -11.17 -23.71 -42.30
C LEU A 650 -10.12 -24.28 -41.33
N ALA A 651 -9.19 -23.46 -40.83
CA ALA A 651 -8.13 -23.90 -39.91
C ALA A 651 -8.65 -24.30 -38.51
N LYS A 652 -9.75 -23.70 -38.05
CA LYS A 652 -10.36 -24.00 -36.73
C LYS A 652 -11.39 -25.13 -36.83
N ARG A 653 -12.03 -25.27 -37.98
CA ARG A 653 -13.01 -26.32 -38.26
C ARG A 653 -12.45 -27.72 -38.05
N ALA A 654 -11.29 -28.02 -38.64
CA ALA A 654 -10.65 -29.34 -38.52
C ALA A 654 -10.30 -29.71 -37.06
N ILE A 655 -9.92 -28.72 -36.25
CA ILE A 655 -9.57 -28.92 -34.83
C ILE A 655 -10.83 -29.20 -34.00
N ILE A 656 -11.91 -28.45 -34.23
CA ILE A 656 -13.19 -28.65 -33.53
C ILE A 656 -13.81 -29.99 -33.93
N GLU A 657 -13.82 -30.34 -35.22
CA GLU A 657 -14.32 -31.64 -35.70
C GLU A 657 -13.51 -32.81 -35.11
N MET A 658 -12.17 -32.70 -35.04
CA MET A 658 -11.33 -33.70 -34.36
C MET A 658 -11.69 -33.83 -32.88
N LYS A 659 -11.88 -32.71 -32.17
CA LYS A 659 -12.19 -32.70 -30.74
C LYS A 659 -13.59 -33.24 -30.47
N GLN A 660 -14.58 -32.89 -31.28
CA GLN A 660 -15.94 -33.44 -31.21
C GLN A 660 -15.94 -34.95 -31.46
N ALA A 661 -15.18 -35.45 -32.45
CA ALA A 661 -15.04 -36.89 -32.71
C ALA A 661 -14.30 -37.66 -31.58
N GLU A 662 -13.39 -37.00 -30.87
CA GLU A 662 -12.74 -37.54 -29.66
C GLU A 662 -13.75 -37.62 -28.50
N ILE A 663 -14.55 -36.57 -28.29
CA ILE A 663 -15.58 -36.50 -27.25
C ILE A 663 -16.69 -37.54 -27.51
N MET A 664 -17.17 -37.69 -28.76
CA MET A 664 -18.18 -38.69 -29.13
C MET A 664 -17.68 -40.13 -28.95
N ARG A 665 -16.37 -40.40 -29.14
CA ARG A 665 -15.78 -41.71 -28.82
C ARG A 665 -15.69 -41.98 -27.32
N LYS A 666 -15.39 -40.93 -26.55
CA LYS A 666 -15.28 -40.99 -25.09
C LYS A 666 -16.66 -41.12 -24.42
N TYR A 667 -17.70 -40.57 -25.05
CA TYR A 667 -19.09 -40.60 -24.57
C TYR A 667 -20.06 -40.99 -25.71
N PRO A 668 -20.18 -42.28 -26.05
CA PRO A 668 -20.91 -42.76 -27.24
C PRO A 668 -22.41 -42.43 -27.25
N ASN A 669 -22.99 -42.16 -26.07
CA ASN A 669 -24.41 -41.84 -25.89
C ASN A 669 -24.67 -40.33 -25.74
N ALA A 670 -23.63 -39.50 -25.80
CA ALA A 670 -23.75 -38.05 -25.74
C ALA A 670 -23.94 -37.48 -27.15
N ALA A 671 -25.02 -37.87 -27.83
CA ALA A 671 -25.44 -37.17 -29.04
C ALA A 671 -26.07 -35.80 -28.64
N PRO A 672 -25.96 -34.76 -29.49
CA PRO A 672 -26.37 -33.40 -29.17
C PRO A 672 -27.82 -33.27 -28.66
#